data_AF-A0AB33JJS2-F1
#
_entry.id   AF-A0AB33JJS2-F1
#
_cell.length_a   1.000
_cell.length_b   1.000
_cell.length_c   1.000
_cell.angle_alpha   90.00
_cell.angle_beta   90.00
_cell.angle_gamma   90.00
#
_symmetry.space_group_name_H-M   'P 1'
#
loop_
_entity.id
_entity.type
_entity.pdbx_description
1 polymer ?
#
loop_
_entity_poly.entity_id
_entity_poly.type
_entity_poly.pdbx_seq_one_letter_code
_entity_poly.pdbx_strand_id
1 'polypeptide(L)'
;MKTTKFLLSLGILASLGMLASCADDDLANGGGKEEGDRGTAVTFTVSDAQDDAQNAMFAPVAGNTRAFGGEVTRVGFTNALSMQGLTPEDLTTQKLPVQGGDGSTCLIETTVAGVNPVKHTGAQTRANISTAITDKFSSIGYRGTTAAGISTTPWFHNKETNADGTLVEDIRWMWAQPYGRFYGISPQVTTAYSKLTVSDASYTSTPYVEFEVEQDVKKQKDLMTACSGVVQYATRFVAPETNLKFHHALTAVRFKVGSNLSWNNTINKVEIIGAKSKGKYTLPTDETGAGAGWSNQSDPQTFTLGGDGTVSVSTSAAVNQIIMGNTGDNYTFYMIPQSLSGVSVKIHFADGSTPISVNLSGTWKPGTTKTYALSQNTSTWQYQLTVGNPAAAAYTSTTAASYTVQSYRTDLATGTQQPVKWKVVGYQESTDGGTTFGTETTTKPAWLTALSLENGDGGTVAESGTATLTKDITDRLVAYNKVMQDATQKGSAGNYWNLSNSTGVATVQNTANSYLISAPGYYRIPLVYGNAIKGGADNPGSYKTSHTGTYILTNFKDHANHDITSPYINVQNSSDPATQASIVWTDQSGIVDGLSVTNAGANSFVNFHVPADKIKNGNAVIAVKNASGTVMWSWHLWFDHDDVLATTPVVNHQGHTYNFTKQTLGFAYRKWDGSTYDKARVTRVVVEQAVSNGGVKQRGYIDITQNPGNVKEISSALYQFGRKDAFPGTDTTPDGSFNKNGGDHMSIQNGIQHPGTFYTYGSSWYDNPPSGYSYYNLWSMENTITGFNDNAVVKTIYDPSPAGFKMPASNAFTGFTTTGNYSSTPSEFNISGDWDNGWNFKGTGTHTVYFPASGYRDSDVGSLGSVGSYGFYWSAVPGNSGYGCNLGFSQWSVGPQGNGDRSCGFSVRPVSE
;
A
#
# COMPACT_ATOMS: atom_id res chain seq x y z
N MET A 1 -36.85 8.47 -6.33
CA MET A 1 -37.48 9.81 -6.28
C MET A 1 -38.30 9.91 -5.01
N LYS A 2 -37.95 10.89 -4.16
CA LYS A 2 -38.71 11.53 -3.07
C LYS A 2 -39.85 10.74 -2.40
N THR A 3 -39.70 10.49 -1.09
CA THR A 3 -40.75 10.82 -0.13
C THR A 3 -40.16 11.10 1.25
N THR A 4 -40.79 12.08 1.90
CA THR A 4 -40.30 12.90 3.01
C THR A 4 -41.46 12.97 4.02
N LYS A 5 -41.16 12.84 5.32
CA LYS A 5 -41.89 13.45 6.48
C LYS A 5 -43.32 12.94 6.76
N PHE A 6 -43.88 12.91 7.97
CA PHE A 6 -43.46 13.10 9.38
C PHE A 6 -44.74 12.90 10.25
N LEU A 7 -44.56 12.80 11.57
CA LEU A 7 -45.52 13.00 12.70
C LEU A 7 -46.33 11.81 13.28
N LEU A 8 -46.01 11.52 14.57
CA LEU A 8 -46.84 11.45 15.80
C LEU A 8 -48.20 10.71 15.71
N SER A 9 -48.64 9.84 16.65
CA SER A 9 -48.28 9.55 18.04
C SER A 9 -49.14 8.36 18.57
N LEU A 10 -48.97 7.99 19.86
CA LEU A 10 -49.72 7.02 20.70
C LEU A 10 -49.54 5.51 20.41
N GLY A 11 -49.57 4.61 21.40
CA GLY A 11 -50.00 4.78 22.79
C GLY A 11 -49.65 3.59 23.69
N ILE A 12 -49.62 3.93 24.97
CA ILE A 12 -49.51 3.06 26.15
C ILE A 12 -50.85 2.33 26.33
N LEU A 13 -50.81 1.00 26.51
CA LEU A 13 -51.92 0.23 27.06
C LEU A 13 -51.57 -0.17 28.51
N ALA A 14 -52.20 0.51 29.46
CA ALA A 14 -52.39 0.01 30.81
C ALA A 14 -53.85 -0.44 30.93
N SER A 15 -54.04 -1.74 31.14
CA SER A 15 -55.31 -2.33 31.54
C SER A 15 -55.40 -2.32 33.06
N LEU A 16 -56.46 -1.75 33.63
CA LEU A 16 -57.15 -2.36 34.77
C LEU A 16 -58.54 -1.72 34.92
N GLY A 17 -59.56 -2.57 34.92
CA GLY A 17 -60.95 -2.18 35.07
C GLY A 17 -61.44 -2.25 36.51
N MET A 18 -62.44 -1.39 36.74
CA MET A 18 -63.59 -1.51 37.66
C MET A 18 -63.46 -0.98 39.10
N LEU A 19 -63.85 0.29 39.21
CA LEU A 19 -65.09 0.81 39.83
C LEU A 19 -65.33 0.74 41.36
N ALA A 20 -65.62 1.96 41.84
CA ALA A 20 -66.64 2.38 42.80
C ALA A 20 -66.30 2.35 44.30
N SER A 21 -66.14 3.54 44.89
CA SER A 21 -67.16 4.16 45.76
C SER A 21 -66.63 5.46 46.37
N CYS A 22 -67.31 6.58 46.13
CA CYS A 22 -67.12 7.83 46.85
C CYS A 22 -67.76 7.74 48.24
N ALA A 23 -67.13 8.32 49.27
CA ALA A 23 -67.78 9.12 50.31
C ALA A 23 -66.70 9.80 51.19
N ASP A 24 -67.00 11.06 51.53
CA ASP A 24 -66.20 12.08 52.21
C ASP A 24 -65.85 11.81 53.68
N ASP A 25 -64.91 12.64 54.14
CA ASP A 25 -64.73 13.23 55.47
C ASP A 25 -64.39 12.32 56.67
N ASP A 26 -63.14 12.47 57.15
CA ASP A 26 -62.96 12.97 58.51
C ASP A 26 -61.59 13.68 58.66
N LEU A 27 -61.66 15.00 58.79
CA LEU A 27 -60.60 15.88 59.25
C LEU A 27 -60.48 15.78 60.78
N ALA A 28 -59.23 15.79 61.24
CA ALA A 28 -58.77 16.21 62.57
C ALA A 28 -58.77 15.20 63.73
N ASN A 29 -57.54 14.99 64.22
CA ASN A 29 -57.12 14.65 65.59
C ASN A 29 -57.49 13.28 66.18
N GLY A 30 -56.52 12.36 66.10
CA GLY A 30 -56.32 11.28 67.07
C GLY A 30 -54.83 11.00 67.21
N GLY A 31 -54.23 11.41 68.33
CA GLY A 31 -52.80 11.32 68.58
C GLY A 31 -52.28 9.89 68.79
N GLY A 32 -51.01 9.69 68.45
CA GLY A 32 -50.25 8.49 68.84
C GLY A 32 -49.27 8.01 67.78
N LYS A 33 -48.05 8.56 67.77
CA LYS A 33 -46.82 7.97 67.19
C LYS A 33 -46.84 7.55 65.71
N GLU A 34 -47.28 8.39 64.79
CA GLU A 34 -46.88 8.28 63.38
C GLU A 34 -46.26 9.61 62.93
N GLU A 35 -44.92 9.73 63.04
CA GLU A 35 -44.21 10.86 62.45
C GLU A 35 -44.11 10.67 60.92
N GLY A 36 -44.87 11.43 60.13
CA GLY A 36 -44.71 11.52 58.67
C GLY A 36 -46.01 11.54 57.86
N ASP A 37 -45.93 11.94 56.59
CA ASP A 37 -47.07 11.90 55.65
C ASP A 37 -47.34 10.44 55.23
N ARG A 38 -48.62 10.02 55.29
CA ARG A 38 -49.04 8.66 54.91
C ARG A 38 -48.79 8.42 53.42
N GLY A 39 -48.07 7.33 53.09
CA GLY A 39 -47.77 6.94 51.71
C GLY A 39 -46.42 7.41 51.15
N THR A 40 -45.54 8.00 51.95
CA THR A 40 -44.21 8.47 51.50
C THR A 40 -43.07 7.90 52.34
N ALA A 41 -42.82 6.59 52.22
CA ALA A 41 -41.70 5.92 52.88
C ALA A 41 -40.33 6.40 52.33
N VAL A 42 -39.30 6.39 53.18
CA VAL A 42 -37.90 6.54 52.75
C VAL A 42 -37.49 5.25 52.05
N THR A 43 -37.05 5.37 50.82
CA THR A 43 -36.43 4.28 50.05
C THR A 43 -35.21 4.82 49.33
N PHE A 44 -34.25 3.96 49.06
CA PHE A 44 -33.01 4.32 48.40
C PHE A 44 -32.90 3.64 47.04
N THR A 45 -32.34 4.34 46.08
CA THR A 45 -31.80 3.74 44.86
C THR A 45 -30.34 3.43 45.10
N VAL A 46 -29.99 2.15 45.13
CA VAL A 46 -28.64 1.66 45.46
C VAL A 46 -27.84 1.42 44.19
N SER A 47 -26.63 1.97 44.12
CA SER A 47 -25.72 1.83 42.97
C SER A 47 -24.25 1.78 43.41
N ASP A 48 -23.35 1.39 42.51
CA ASP A 48 -21.89 1.34 42.72
C ASP A 48 -21.21 2.44 41.88
N ALA A 49 -20.39 3.27 42.50
CA ALA A 49 -19.65 4.34 41.83
C ALA A 49 -18.65 3.83 40.78
N GLN A 50 -18.14 2.61 40.94
CA GLN A 50 -17.20 2.00 40.02
C GLN A 50 -17.85 1.65 38.68
N ASP A 51 -19.10 1.19 38.67
CA ASP A 51 -19.84 0.87 37.45
C ASP A 51 -20.13 2.14 36.63
N ASP A 52 -20.45 3.24 37.30
CA ASP A 52 -20.62 4.55 36.66
C ASP A 52 -19.31 5.05 36.03
N ALA A 53 -18.19 4.91 36.73
CA ALA A 53 -16.87 5.28 36.21
C ALA A 53 -16.49 4.45 34.98
N GLN A 54 -16.78 3.14 34.98
CA GLN A 54 -16.56 2.28 33.82
C GLN A 54 -17.43 2.71 32.63
N ASN A 55 -18.71 3.00 32.84
CA ASN A 55 -19.60 3.49 31.79
C ASN A 55 -19.15 4.84 31.21
N ALA A 56 -18.66 5.75 32.07
CA ALA A 56 -18.14 7.05 31.66
C ALA A 56 -16.87 6.95 30.80
N MET A 57 -16.11 5.86 30.89
CA MET A 57 -14.91 5.59 30.07
C MET A 57 -15.27 5.37 28.59
N PHE A 58 -16.51 4.92 28.31
CA PHE A 58 -17.03 4.64 26.96
C PHE A 58 -18.11 5.62 26.49
N ALA A 59 -18.51 6.57 27.34
CA ALA A 59 -19.48 7.58 26.98
C ALA A 59 -18.86 8.56 25.95
N PRO A 60 -19.56 8.87 24.84
CA PRO A 60 -19.06 9.84 23.87
C PRO A 60 -18.99 11.23 24.51
N VAL A 61 -17.82 11.86 24.44
CA VAL A 61 -17.63 13.25 24.89
C VAL A 61 -18.56 14.17 24.08
N ALA A 62 -19.34 15.01 24.77
CA ALA A 62 -20.23 15.97 24.14
C ALA A 62 -19.46 16.85 23.12
N GLY A 63 -19.81 16.71 21.83
CA GLY A 63 -19.18 17.45 20.73
C GLY A 63 -18.46 16.59 19.68
N ASN A 64 -18.34 15.26 19.87
CA ASN A 64 -17.69 14.39 18.88
C ASN A 64 -18.65 13.32 18.34
N THR A 65 -19.23 13.54 17.16
CA THR A 65 -20.20 12.63 16.50
C THR A 65 -19.56 11.51 15.68
N ARG A 66 -18.31 11.11 15.98
CA ARG A 66 -17.66 9.94 15.36
C ARG A 66 -17.13 8.98 16.42
N ALA A 67 -18.04 8.26 17.07
CA ALA A 67 -17.67 7.09 17.86
C ALA A 67 -17.57 5.88 16.92
N PHE A 68 -16.36 5.52 16.51
CA PHE A 68 -16.07 4.14 16.16
C PHE A 68 -16.19 3.34 17.47
N GLY A 69 -17.03 2.30 17.46
CA GLY A 69 -17.27 1.49 18.65
C GLY A 69 -15.97 0.92 19.22
N GLY A 70 -15.69 1.21 20.49
CA GLY A 70 -14.76 0.45 21.32
C GLY A 70 -13.48 1.13 21.80
N GLU A 71 -13.09 2.33 21.32
CA GLU A 71 -11.84 2.96 21.74
C GLU A 71 -12.00 3.96 22.90
N VAL A 72 -11.24 3.76 23.97
CA VAL A 72 -11.19 4.64 25.15
C VAL A 72 -10.41 5.91 24.83
N THR A 73 -11.04 7.07 24.97
CA THR A 73 -10.32 8.36 24.84
C THR A 73 -9.56 8.70 26.12
N ARG A 74 -8.43 9.42 26.00
CA ARG A 74 -7.66 9.92 27.17
C ARG A 74 -8.52 10.76 28.11
N VAL A 75 -9.48 11.52 27.57
CA VAL A 75 -10.43 12.34 28.33
C VAL A 75 -11.44 11.46 29.08
N GLY A 76 -12.03 10.46 28.41
CA GLY A 76 -12.94 9.50 29.03
C GLY A 76 -12.27 8.72 30.17
N PHE A 77 -11.02 8.29 29.97
CA PHE A 77 -10.24 7.61 31.01
C PHE A 77 -9.96 8.51 32.21
N THR A 78 -9.52 9.75 31.99
CA THR A 78 -9.23 10.69 33.08
C THR A 78 -10.50 11.04 33.86
N ASN A 79 -11.63 11.20 33.17
CA ASN A 79 -12.92 11.43 33.79
C ASN A 79 -13.34 10.26 34.69
N ALA A 80 -13.22 9.02 34.19
CA ALA A 80 -13.51 7.81 34.96
C ALA A 80 -12.64 7.66 36.23
N LEU A 81 -11.37 8.07 36.18
CA LEU A 81 -10.50 8.09 37.36
C LEU A 81 -10.93 9.16 38.37
N SER A 82 -11.29 10.35 37.90
CA SER A 82 -11.71 11.45 38.78
C SER A 82 -12.98 11.13 39.56
N MET A 83 -13.92 10.37 38.96
CA MET A 83 -15.13 9.88 39.63
C MET A 83 -14.84 8.93 40.79
N GLN A 84 -13.63 8.35 40.84
CA GLN A 84 -13.16 7.48 41.92
C GLN A 84 -12.17 8.19 42.86
N GLY A 85 -11.96 9.51 42.70
CA GLY A 85 -10.98 10.26 43.47
C GLY A 85 -9.52 9.92 43.13
N LEU A 86 -9.27 9.40 41.92
CA LEU A 86 -7.97 8.95 41.44
C LEU A 86 -7.44 9.83 40.31
N THR A 87 -6.12 9.81 40.15
CA THR A 87 -5.39 10.44 39.04
C THR A 87 -4.59 9.38 38.27
N PRO A 88 -4.20 9.64 37.01
CA PRO A 88 -3.32 8.71 36.28
C PRO A 88 -2.03 8.36 37.04
N GLU A 89 -1.49 9.30 37.82
CA GLU A 89 -0.29 9.13 38.65
C GLU A 89 -0.48 8.10 39.78
N ASP A 90 -1.73 7.84 40.17
CA ASP A 90 -2.08 6.82 41.16
C ASP A 90 -2.01 5.40 40.59
N LEU A 91 -2.00 5.26 39.26
CA LEU A 91 -1.91 3.98 38.56
C LEU A 91 -0.44 3.60 38.34
N THR A 92 0.23 3.28 39.45
CA THR A 92 1.65 2.94 39.44
C THR A 92 1.92 1.59 38.77
N THR A 93 2.98 1.54 37.94
CA THR A 93 3.65 0.30 37.55
C THR A 93 5.11 0.40 37.96
N GLN A 94 5.56 -0.49 38.85
CA GLN A 94 6.94 -0.46 39.34
C GLN A 94 7.50 -1.85 39.58
N LYS A 95 8.84 -1.94 39.54
CA LYS A 95 9.58 -3.15 39.85
C LYS A 95 10.14 -3.03 41.26
N LEU A 96 9.82 -4.01 42.10
CA LEU A 96 10.30 -4.09 43.48
C LEU A 96 11.39 -5.18 43.57
N PRO A 97 12.54 -4.86 44.18
CA PRO A 97 13.59 -5.84 44.44
C PRO A 97 13.12 -6.82 45.51
N VAL A 98 13.56 -8.07 45.40
CA VAL A 98 13.18 -9.13 46.35
C VAL A 98 14.42 -9.71 47.02
N GLN A 99 14.24 -10.23 48.22
CA GLN A 99 15.20 -11.02 48.97
C GLN A 99 14.80 -12.50 48.86
N GLY A 100 15.79 -13.38 48.71
CA GLY A 100 15.56 -14.78 48.32
C GLY A 100 15.45 -14.93 46.79
N GLY A 101 15.32 -16.17 46.32
CA GLY A 101 15.28 -16.46 44.89
C GLY A 101 16.64 -16.70 44.25
N ASP A 102 16.72 -16.52 42.93
CA ASP A 102 17.88 -16.85 42.10
C ASP A 102 18.74 -15.62 41.72
N GLY A 103 18.50 -14.48 42.37
CA GLY A 103 19.17 -13.21 42.09
C GLY A 103 18.63 -12.45 40.87
N SER A 104 17.83 -13.09 40.01
CA SER A 104 17.16 -12.44 38.87
C SER A 104 15.68 -12.12 39.16
N THR A 105 15.14 -12.65 40.25
CA THR A 105 13.75 -12.52 40.69
C THR A 105 13.38 -11.09 41.03
N CYS A 106 12.15 -10.70 40.74
CA CYS A 106 11.58 -9.43 41.14
C CYS A 106 10.05 -9.54 41.34
N LEU A 107 9.45 -8.53 41.97
CA LEU A 107 8.00 -8.38 42.02
C LEU A 107 7.62 -7.19 41.12
N ILE A 108 6.73 -7.38 40.15
CA ILE A 108 6.19 -6.30 39.33
C ILE A 108 4.85 -5.89 39.92
N GLU A 109 4.78 -4.67 40.44
CA GLU A 109 3.55 -4.05 40.91
C GLU A 109 2.83 -3.38 39.75
N THR A 110 1.52 -3.55 39.70
CA THR A 110 0.61 -2.80 38.83
C THR A 110 -0.61 -2.37 39.61
N THR A 111 -0.96 -1.09 39.53
CA THR A 111 -2.16 -0.52 40.14
C THR A 111 -3.18 -0.18 39.07
N VAL A 112 -4.42 -0.60 39.29
CA VAL A 112 -5.57 -0.25 38.45
C VAL A 112 -6.66 0.36 39.33
N ALA A 113 -7.46 1.24 38.73
CA ALA A 113 -8.64 1.79 39.39
C ALA A 113 -9.71 0.72 39.58
N GLY A 114 -10.48 0.86 40.65
CA GLY A 114 -11.52 -0.06 41.07
C GLY A 114 -11.01 -1.23 41.92
N VAL A 115 -11.92 -1.79 42.70
CA VAL A 115 -11.78 -3.04 43.45
C VAL A 115 -12.30 -4.18 42.60
N ASN A 116 -11.47 -5.22 42.40
CA ASN A 116 -11.78 -6.38 41.55
C ASN A 116 -12.28 -6.02 40.12
N PRO A 117 -11.59 -5.16 39.35
CA PRO A 117 -12.12 -4.47 38.16
C PRO A 117 -12.29 -5.35 36.90
N VAL A 118 -12.43 -6.67 37.04
CA VAL A 118 -12.60 -7.54 35.88
C VAL A 118 -14.04 -7.42 35.37
N LYS A 119 -14.24 -6.60 34.34
CA LYS A 119 -14.85 -7.04 33.08
C LYS A 119 -14.55 -6.08 31.93
N HIS A 120 -14.12 -6.66 30.82
CA HIS A 120 -14.61 -6.26 29.50
C HIS A 120 -15.14 -7.48 28.76
N THR A 121 -16.33 -7.33 28.20
CA THR A 121 -17.14 -8.35 27.51
C THR A 121 -16.60 -8.73 26.15
N GLY A 122 -16.63 -10.04 25.83
CA GLY A 122 -16.47 -10.57 24.48
C GLY A 122 -15.89 -11.99 24.48
N ALA A 123 -16.76 -12.99 24.59
CA ALA A 123 -16.48 -14.44 24.56
C ALA A 123 -15.68 -15.06 25.74
N GLN A 124 -16.35 -16.03 26.38
CA GLN A 124 -15.86 -17.12 27.25
C GLN A 124 -15.67 -16.91 28.78
N THR A 125 -16.50 -17.70 29.47
CA THR A 125 -16.41 -18.36 30.78
C THR A 125 -15.17 -18.15 31.66
N ARG A 126 -15.33 -17.37 32.75
CA ARG A 126 -15.03 -17.77 34.15
C ARG A 126 -15.44 -16.66 35.12
N ALA A 127 -16.30 -17.05 36.08
CA ALA A 127 -16.71 -16.40 37.34
C ALA A 127 -17.29 -14.96 37.28
N ASN A 128 -18.61 -14.88 37.51
CA ASN A 128 -19.28 -13.62 37.85
C ASN A 128 -18.78 -13.10 39.20
N ILE A 129 -18.26 -11.87 39.22
CA ILE A 129 -18.19 -11.06 40.43
C ILE A 129 -19.43 -10.16 40.39
N SER A 130 -20.30 -10.29 41.39
CA SER A 130 -21.51 -9.49 41.53
C SER A 130 -21.13 -8.11 42.07
N THR A 131 -21.42 -7.04 41.33
CA THR A 131 -21.17 -5.63 41.70
C THR A 131 -22.39 -4.94 42.33
N ALA A 132 -23.45 -5.69 42.64
CA ALA A 132 -24.57 -5.15 43.41
C ALA A 132 -24.29 -5.31 44.91
N ILE A 133 -24.72 -4.33 45.72
CA ILE A 133 -24.95 -4.57 47.15
C ILE A 133 -26.01 -5.68 47.24
N THR A 134 -25.58 -6.91 47.49
CA THR A 134 -26.48 -8.09 47.53
C THR A 134 -26.95 -8.43 48.94
N ASP A 135 -26.23 -7.94 49.94
CA ASP A 135 -26.55 -8.13 51.35
C ASP A 135 -27.19 -6.88 51.94
N LYS A 136 -27.81 -7.03 53.12
CA LYS A 136 -28.34 -5.90 53.87
C LYS A 136 -27.22 -4.95 54.28
N PHE A 137 -27.54 -3.68 54.40
CA PHE A 137 -26.62 -2.62 54.81
C PHE A 137 -27.24 -1.74 55.90
N SER A 138 -26.39 -0.97 56.59
CA SER A 138 -26.82 -0.02 57.62
C SER A 138 -27.06 1.36 57.03
N SER A 139 -28.16 2.00 57.40
CA SER A 139 -28.48 3.37 57.00
C SER A 139 -28.62 4.32 58.19
N ILE A 140 -28.25 5.58 57.96
CA ILE A 140 -28.40 6.69 58.90
C ILE A 140 -29.08 7.83 58.16
N GLY A 141 -30.10 8.43 58.75
CA GLY A 141 -30.81 9.57 58.17
C GLY A 141 -30.75 10.79 59.08
N TYR A 142 -30.57 11.96 58.49
CA TYR A 142 -30.71 13.26 59.13
C TYR A 142 -31.75 14.06 58.36
N ARG A 143 -32.53 14.91 59.03
CA ARG A 143 -33.56 15.74 58.38
C ARG A 143 -33.62 17.17 58.94
N GLY A 144 -34.22 18.10 58.21
CA GLY A 144 -34.34 19.50 58.61
C GLY A 144 -35.35 20.31 57.82
N THR A 145 -35.61 21.54 58.26
CA THR A 145 -36.57 22.48 57.63
C THR A 145 -36.02 23.20 56.40
N THR A 146 -34.69 23.31 56.29
CA THR A 146 -33.97 23.92 55.17
C THR A 146 -32.74 23.08 54.82
N ALA A 147 -32.21 23.20 53.59
CA ALA A 147 -31.01 22.48 53.17
C ALA A 147 -29.78 22.74 54.06
N ALA A 148 -29.61 23.98 54.54
CA ALA A 148 -28.53 24.36 55.47
C ALA A 148 -28.84 24.03 56.94
N GLY A 149 -30.11 23.75 57.27
CA GLY A 149 -30.61 23.49 58.62
C GLY A 149 -30.94 22.02 58.89
N ILE A 150 -30.27 21.08 58.22
CA ILE A 150 -30.35 19.66 58.55
C ILE A 150 -29.79 19.43 59.95
N SER A 151 -30.56 18.75 60.80
CA SER A 151 -30.21 18.47 62.19
C SER A 151 -28.89 17.72 62.31
N THR A 152 -28.11 18.00 63.36
CA THR A 152 -26.94 17.20 63.77
C THR A 152 -27.32 15.96 64.59
N THR A 153 -28.57 15.88 65.05
CA THR A 153 -29.16 14.69 65.68
C THR A 153 -29.81 13.82 64.61
N PRO A 154 -29.51 12.52 64.52
CA PRO A 154 -30.06 11.64 63.50
C PRO A 154 -31.58 11.48 63.65
N TRP A 155 -32.27 11.50 62.52
CA TRP A 155 -33.66 11.07 62.40
C TRP A 155 -33.80 9.57 62.66
N PHE A 156 -32.88 8.78 62.11
CA PHE A 156 -32.70 7.38 62.47
C PHE A 156 -31.23 7.01 62.33
N HIS A 157 -30.80 6.04 63.14
CA HIS A 157 -29.40 5.70 63.29
C HIS A 157 -29.20 4.18 63.22
N ASN A 158 -28.25 3.75 62.39
CA ASN A 158 -27.89 2.36 62.16
C ASN A 158 -29.08 1.42 61.89
N LYS A 159 -29.98 1.82 60.97
CA LYS A 159 -31.15 1.03 60.62
C LYS A 159 -30.85 0.03 59.52
N GLU A 160 -31.45 -1.14 59.65
CA GLU A 160 -31.32 -2.21 58.68
C GLU A 160 -32.04 -1.88 57.38
N THR A 161 -31.32 -2.00 56.28
CA THR A 161 -31.80 -1.68 54.93
C THR A 161 -31.52 -2.86 54.02
N ASN A 162 -32.55 -3.28 53.28
CA ASN A 162 -32.42 -4.36 52.30
C ASN A 162 -31.54 -3.92 51.12
N ALA A 163 -30.98 -4.91 50.43
CA ALA A 163 -30.15 -4.71 49.23
C ALA A 163 -30.83 -3.87 48.13
N ASP A 164 -32.16 -3.92 48.03
CA ASP A 164 -32.97 -3.13 47.10
C ASP A 164 -33.20 -1.67 47.53
N GLY A 165 -32.64 -1.27 48.68
CA GLY A 165 -32.73 0.06 49.25
C GLY A 165 -33.99 0.33 50.07
N THR A 166 -34.82 -0.68 50.33
CA THR A 166 -35.96 -0.55 51.25
C THR A 166 -35.52 -0.69 52.71
N LEU A 167 -35.92 0.24 53.58
CA LEU A 167 -35.68 0.07 55.02
C LEU A 167 -36.57 -1.04 55.58
N VAL A 168 -36.02 -1.86 56.47
CA VAL A 168 -36.78 -2.93 57.15
C VAL A 168 -37.80 -2.36 58.13
N GLU A 169 -37.49 -1.23 58.76
CA GLU A 169 -38.45 -0.45 59.54
C GLU A 169 -39.06 0.67 58.69
N ASP A 170 -40.39 0.85 58.75
CA ASP A 170 -41.09 1.92 58.01
C ASP A 170 -40.76 3.29 58.59
N ILE A 171 -40.02 4.09 57.81
CA ILE A 171 -39.61 5.46 58.15
C ILE A 171 -40.13 6.38 57.05
N ARG A 172 -40.85 7.45 57.41
CA ARG A 172 -41.63 8.28 56.45
C ARG A 172 -41.21 9.73 56.41
N TRP A 173 -41.19 10.30 55.22
CA TRP A 173 -40.95 11.74 55.02
C TRP A 173 -42.00 12.60 55.74
N MET A 174 -41.57 13.78 56.20
CA MET A 174 -42.44 14.74 56.87
C MET A 174 -42.37 16.09 56.16
N TRP A 175 -43.51 16.60 55.68
CA TRP A 175 -43.56 17.91 54.98
C TRP A 175 -42.95 19.07 55.77
N ALA A 176 -43.02 19.06 57.10
CA ALA A 176 -42.44 20.10 57.95
C ALA A 176 -40.90 20.08 58.01
N GLN A 177 -40.27 18.96 57.65
CA GLN A 177 -38.81 18.79 57.59
C GLN A 177 -38.43 18.15 56.25
N PRO A 178 -38.60 18.88 55.13
CA PRO A 178 -38.56 18.28 53.80
C PRO A 178 -37.13 18.01 53.30
N TYR A 179 -36.08 18.41 54.01
CA TYR A 179 -34.70 18.17 53.60
C TYR A 179 -34.10 17.00 54.37
N GLY A 180 -33.47 16.06 53.67
CA GLY A 180 -32.82 14.88 54.24
C GLY A 180 -31.39 14.69 53.75
N ARG A 181 -30.57 14.01 54.55
CA ARG A 181 -29.26 13.48 54.15
C ARG A 181 -29.10 12.09 54.72
N PHE A 182 -28.72 11.15 53.88
CA PHE A 182 -28.66 9.74 54.22
C PHE A 182 -27.28 9.18 53.97
N TYR A 183 -26.87 8.23 54.81
CA TYR A 183 -25.61 7.51 54.68
C TYR A 183 -25.91 6.01 54.61
N GLY A 184 -25.12 5.29 53.80
CA GLY A 184 -25.14 3.83 53.71
C GLY A 184 -23.79 3.24 54.10
N ILE A 185 -23.78 2.13 54.83
CA ILE A 185 -22.58 1.40 55.27
C ILE A 185 -22.80 -0.09 54.99
N SER A 186 -21.95 -0.68 54.16
CA SER A 186 -21.93 -2.10 53.83
C SER A 186 -20.56 -2.73 54.18
N PRO A 187 -20.50 -3.92 54.81
CA PRO A 187 -21.64 -4.73 55.26
C PRO A 187 -22.42 -4.09 56.42
N GLN A 188 -23.63 -4.57 56.69
CA GLN A 188 -24.44 -4.10 57.82
C GLN A 188 -23.65 -4.11 59.14
N VAL A 189 -23.73 -2.99 59.86
CA VAL A 189 -23.14 -2.82 61.18
C VAL A 189 -24.03 -3.51 62.22
N THR A 190 -23.58 -4.66 62.71
CA THR A 190 -24.30 -5.49 63.69
C THR A 190 -23.46 -5.74 64.93
N THR A 191 -24.10 -6.07 66.05
CA THR A 191 -23.40 -6.46 67.28
C THR A 191 -22.65 -7.80 67.15
N ALA A 192 -23.00 -8.64 66.16
CA ALA A 192 -22.34 -9.91 65.89
C ALA A 192 -20.94 -9.73 65.26
N TYR A 193 -20.68 -8.61 64.59
CA TYR A 193 -19.40 -8.31 63.95
C TYR A 193 -18.73 -7.10 64.62
N SER A 194 -18.05 -7.35 65.74
CA SER A 194 -17.41 -6.33 66.57
C SER A 194 -16.25 -5.57 65.90
N LYS A 195 -15.79 -6.03 64.73
CA LYS A 195 -14.75 -5.40 63.91
C LYS A 195 -15.26 -4.30 62.98
N LEU A 196 -16.55 -4.00 63.00
CA LEU A 196 -17.13 -2.83 62.35
C LEU A 196 -18.13 -2.19 63.31
N THR A 197 -17.86 -0.96 63.72
CA THR A 197 -18.78 -0.19 64.56
C THR A 197 -19.00 1.18 63.96
N VAL A 198 -20.20 1.74 64.13
CA VAL A 198 -20.56 3.09 63.68
C VAL A 198 -20.52 4.07 64.85
N SER A 199 -20.22 5.33 64.57
CA SER A 199 -20.26 6.44 65.53
C SER A 199 -21.56 6.45 66.34
N ASP A 200 -21.50 6.88 67.60
CA ASP A 200 -22.70 6.98 68.46
C ASP A 200 -23.74 7.95 67.90
N ALA A 201 -25.03 7.71 68.15
CA ALA A 201 -26.12 8.57 67.68
C ALA A 201 -26.05 10.01 68.23
N SER A 202 -25.32 10.24 69.35
CA SER A 202 -25.05 11.55 69.92
C SER A 202 -23.89 12.30 69.24
N TYR A 203 -23.17 11.68 68.31
CA TYR A 203 -22.07 12.32 67.59
C TYR A 203 -22.62 13.40 66.63
N THR A 204 -22.20 14.64 66.84
CA THR A 204 -22.79 15.83 66.17
C THR A 204 -22.09 16.24 64.88
N SER A 205 -21.01 15.55 64.49
CA SER A 205 -20.28 15.79 63.23
C SER A 205 -20.59 14.68 62.21
N THR A 206 -19.91 14.68 61.05
CA THR A 206 -20.09 13.65 60.02
C THR A 206 -19.86 12.24 60.60
N PRO A 207 -20.82 11.30 60.46
CA PRO A 207 -20.68 9.96 60.99
C PRO A 207 -19.41 9.27 60.50
N TYR A 208 -18.94 8.30 61.26
CA TYR A 208 -17.76 7.50 60.91
C TYR A 208 -17.96 6.05 61.32
N VAL A 209 -17.12 5.18 60.79
CA VAL A 209 -16.98 3.79 61.24
C VAL A 209 -15.58 3.53 61.76
N GLU A 210 -15.48 2.74 62.82
CA GLU A 210 -14.23 2.09 63.22
C GLU A 210 -14.23 0.70 62.59
N PHE A 211 -13.15 0.35 61.91
CA PHE A 211 -13.03 -0.91 61.17
C PHE A 211 -11.72 -1.62 61.48
N GLU A 212 -11.81 -2.94 61.64
CA GLU A 212 -10.67 -3.84 61.79
C GLU A 212 -10.70 -4.92 60.68
N VAL A 213 -9.59 -5.04 59.96
CA VAL A 213 -9.41 -6.05 58.91
C VAL A 213 -9.11 -7.41 59.53
N GLU A 214 -9.77 -8.46 59.03
CA GLU A 214 -9.46 -9.84 59.41
C GLU A 214 -8.08 -10.28 58.89
N GLN A 215 -7.31 -11.01 59.73
CA GLN A 215 -5.98 -11.50 59.34
C GLN A 215 -6.04 -12.60 58.28
N ASP A 216 -7.07 -13.44 58.34
CA ASP A 216 -7.35 -14.47 57.33
C ASP A 216 -8.15 -13.84 56.19
N VAL A 217 -7.59 -13.86 54.98
CA VAL A 217 -8.19 -13.27 53.78
C VAL A 217 -9.60 -13.84 53.49
N LYS A 218 -9.88 -15.09 53.90
CA LYS A 218 -11.20 -15.73 53.73
C LYS A 218 -12.32 -15.05 54.51
N LYS A 219 -11.96 -14.33 55.58
CA LYS A 219 -12.92 -13.70 56.50
C LYS A 219 -13.03 -12.19 56.27
N GLN A 220 -12.12 -11.61 55.49
CA GLN A 220 -12.10 -10.18 55.22
C GLN A 220 -13.39 -9.71 54.56
N LYS A 221 -13.76 -8.47 54.86
CA LYS A 221 -14.96 -7.80 54.36
C LYS A 221 -14.56 -6.59 53.54
N ASP A 222 -15.29 -6.36 52.46
CA ASP A 222 -15.18 -5.16 51.65
C ASP A 222 -16.04 -4.07 52.26
N LEU A 223 -15.41 -3.04 52.83
CA LEU A 223 -16.12 -1.90 53.41
C LEU A 223 -16.49 -0.93 52.29
N MET A 224 -17.79 -0.72 52.10
CA MET A 224 -18.35 0.22 51.14
C MET A 224 -19.24 1.23 51.86
N THR A 225 -19.20 2.49 51.43
CA THR A 225 -19.99 3.56 52.05
C THR A 225 -20.61 4.48 51.00
N ALA A 226 -21.76 5.07 51.32
CA ALA A 226 -22.49 5.99 50.47
C ALA A 226 -23.00 7.21 51.26
N CYS A 227 -23.22 8.33 50.56
CA CYS A 227 -24.00 9.46 51.04
C CYS A 227 -24.93 9.93 49.92
N SER A 228 -26.14 10.37 50.27
CA SER A 228 -27.12 10.84 49.29
C SER A 228 -26.95 12.29 48.85
N GLY A 229 -26.05 13.04 49.50
CA GLY A 229 -26.11 14.50 49.47
C GLY A 229 -27.39 15.01 50.14
N VAL A 230 -27.78 16.25 49.83
CA VAL A 230 -29.03 16.86 50.33
C VAL A 230 -30.17 16.50 49.39
N VAL A 231 -31.17 15.80 49.92
CA VAL A 231 -32.38 15.39 49.20
C VAL A 231 -33.57 16.19 49.71
N GLN A 232 -34.45 16.64 48.81
CA GLN A 232 -35.62 17.44 49.14
C GLN A 232 -36.92 16.72 48.78
N TYR A 233 -37.78 16.51 49.77
CA TYR A 233 -39.19 16.16 49.61
C TYR A 233 -39.98 17.37 49.10
N ALA A 234 -39.84 17.65 47.80
CA ALA A 234 -40.35 18.87 47.16
C ALA A 234 -41.86 18.84 46.86
N THR A 235 -42.44 17.64 46.69
CA THR A 235 -43.85 17.45 46.35
C THR A 235 -44.51 16.57 47.40
N ARG A 236 -45.49 17.12 48.13
CA ARG A 236 -46.20 16.39 49.18
C ARG A 236 -46.85 15.13 48.61
N PHE A 237 -46.71 14.03 49.33
CA PHE A 237 -47.10 12.65 48.97
C PHE A 237 -46.27 11.96 47.86
N VAL A 238 -45.21 12.57 47.34
CA VAL A 238 -44.32 11.96 46.34
C VAL A 238 -42.90 11.84 46.91
N ALA A 239 -42.44 10.61 47.17
CA ALA A 239 -41.12 10.39 47.75
C ALA A 239 -40.03 10.91 46.81
N PRO A 240 -39.04 11.67 47.31
CA PRO A 240 -37.95 12.13 46.47
C PRO A 240 -37.02 10.98 46.11
N GLU A 241 -36.42 11.06 44.94
CA GLU A 241 -35.35 10.14 44.55
C GLU A 241 -34.16 10.32 45.50
N THR A 242 -33.78 9.24 46.17
CA THR A 242 -32.70 9.23 47.17
C THR A 242 -31.66 8.21 46.76
N ASN A 243 -30.56 8.68 46.17
CA ASN A 243 -29.52 7.81 45.63
C ASN A 243 -28.47 7.50 46.71
N LEU A 244 -28.19 6.22 46.96
CA LEU A 244 -27.03 5.78 47.75
C LEU A 244 -26.04 5.11 46.81
N LYS A 245 -25.07 5.91 46.36
CA LYS A 245 -23.96 5.45 45.52
C LYS A 245 -22.81 4.99 46.41
N PHE A 246 -22.55 3.70 46.44
CA PHE A 246 -21.52 3.11 47.28
C PHE A 246 -20.15 3.23 46.63
N HIS A 247 -19.17 3.59 47.45
CA HIS A 247 -17.75 3.64 47.11
C HIS A 247 -16.96 2.67 48.00
N HIS A 248 -16.00 1.96 47.42
CA HIS A 248 -15.07 1.11 48.16
C HIS A 248 -14.14 1.96 49.03
N ALA A 249 -14.21 1.75 50.35
CA ALA A 249 -13.32 2.42 51.31
C ALA A 249 -11.94 1.75 51.38
N LEU A 250 -11.78 0.52 50.90
CA LEU A 250 -10.55 -0.28 51.02
C LEU A 250 -9.74 -0.33 49.72
N THR A 251 -8.53 -0.89 49.80
CA THR A 251 -7.69 -1.25 48.66
C THR A 251 -7.68 -2.76 48.49
N ALA A 252 -7.91 -3.24 47.27
CA ALA A 252 -7.72 -4.64 46.92
C ALA A 252 -6.24 -4.93 46.63
N VAL A 253 -5.69 -6.00 47.20
CA VAL A 253 -4.32 -6.46 46.95
C VAL A 253 -4.34 -7.91 46.47
N ARG A 254 -3.65 -8.18 45.37
CA ARG A 254 -3.60 -9.49 44.70
C ARG A 254 -2.16 -9.88 44.36
N PHE A 255 -1.93 -11.17 44.25
CA PHE A 255 -0.66 -11.74 43.82
C PHE A 255 -0.85 -12.61 42.59
N LYS A 256 0.10 -12.60 41.65
CA LYS A 256 0.06 -13.44 40.45
C LYS A 256 1.44 -14.01 40.12
N VAL A 257 1.46 -15.08 39.34
CA VAL A 257 2.71 -15.56 38.71
C VAL A 257 3.02 -14.62 37.53
N GLY A 258 4.22 -14.04 37.50
CA GLY A 258 4.64 -13.10 36.46
C GLY A 258 4.96 -13.80 35.13
N SER A 259 4.79 -13.07 34.03
CA SER A 259 4.97 -13.61 32.68
C SER A 259 6.41 -13.99 32.38
N ASN A 260 7.43 -13.45 33.05
CA ASN A 260 8.83 -13.81 32.79
C ASN A 260 9.41 -14.77 33.83
N LEU A 261 8.56 -15.40 34.65
CA LEU A 261 9.01 -16.40 35.63
C LEU A 261 9.26 -17.75 34.92
N SER A 262 10.45 -18.30 35.14
CA SER A 262 10.96 -19.55 34.55
C SER A 262 11.13 -20.67 35.57
N TRP A 263 10.89 -20.38 36.85
CA TRP A 263 10.98 -21.37 37.91
C TRP A 263 9.82 -22.36 37.89
N ASN A 264 10.13 -23.61 38.20
CA ASN A 264 9.14 -24.64 38.44
C ASN A 264 9.05 -24.94 39.95
N ASN A 265 8.07 -24.34 40.62
CA ASN A 265 7.77 -24.55 42.03
C ASN A 265 6.26 -24.38 42.30
N THR A 266 5.81 -24.61 43.52
CA THR A 266 4.40 -24.48 43.92
C THR A 266 4.28 -23.49 45.08
N ILE A 267 3.60 -22.37 44.86
CA ILE A 267 3.29 -21.39 45.91
C ILE A 267 2.17 -21.95 46.78
N ASN A 268 2.36 -21.99 48.10
CA ASN A 268 1.39 -22.52 49.07
C ASN A 268 0.91 -21.50 50.12
N LYS A 269 1.60 -20.36 50.26
CA LYS A 269 1.25 -19.31 51.21
C LYS A 269 1.77 -17.95 50.77
N VAL A 270 0.98 -16.90 50.97
CA VAL A 270 1.39 -15.50 50.84
C VAL A 270 1.04 -14.75 52.12
N GLU A 271 1.97 -13.92 52.61
CA GLU A 271 1.78 -13.09 53.80
C GLU A 271 2.03 -11.62 53.49
N ILE A 272 1.18 -10.74 53.99
CA ILE A 272 1.40 -9.28 54.08
C ILE A 272 1.71 -8.96 55.54
N ILE A 273 2.91 -8.49 55.83
CA ILE A 273 3.44 -8.32 57.19
C ILE A 273 3.58 -6.84 57.49
N GLY A 274 3.08 -6.40 58.66
CA GLY A 274 3.29 -5.06 59.20
C GLY A 274 2.26 -4.02 58.75
N ALA A 275 1.25 -4.40 57.96
CA ALA A 275 0.16 -3.52 57.57
C ALA A 275 -0.78 -3.26 58.78
N LYS A 276 -1.23 -2.02 58.92
CA LYS A 276 -2.20 -1.59 59.94
C LYS A 276 -3.55 -2.25 59.71
N SER A 277 -4.09 -2.92 60.73
CA SER A 277 -5.37 -3.63 60.67
C SER A 277 -6.55 -2.78 61.10
N LYS A 278 -6.34 -1.69 61.86
CA LYS A 278 -7.40 -0.85 62.43
C LYS A 278 -7.36 0.55 61.88
N GLY A 279 -8.52 1.19 61.77
CA GLY A 279 -8.63 2.61 61.47
C GLY A 279 -10.04 3.15 61.58
N LYS A 280 -10.12 4.48 61.64
CA LYS A 280 -11.36 5.25 61.62
C LYS A 280 -11.62 5.76 60.20
N TYR A 281 -12.79 5.46 59.64
CA TYR A 281 -13.23 5.94 58.34
C TYR A 281 -14.40 6.92 58.48
N THR A 282 -14.16 8.20 58.19
CA THR A 282 -15.23 9.22 58.16
C THR A 282 -16.05 9.06 56.88
N LEU A 283 -17.38 9.07 56.99
CA LEU A 283 -18.30 8.89 55.87
C LEU A 283 -18.31 10.11 54.93
N PRO A 284 -18.70 9.95 53.64
CA PRO A 284 -18.70 11.03 52.66
C PRO A 284 -19.74 12.10 52.94
N THR A 285 -19.47 13.35 52.58
CA THR A 285 -20.38 14.49 52.82
C THR A 285 -21.48 14.62 51.76
N ASP A 286 -21.30 14.00 50.59
CA ASP A 286 -22.20 14.05 49.44
C ASP A 286 -22.10 12.78 48.56
N GLU A 287 -22.90 12.74 47.49
CA GLU A 287 -23.04 11.65 46.54
C GLU A 287 -21.81 11.37 45.67
N THR A 288 -20.80 12.26 45.70
CA THR A 288 -19.55 12.08 44.94
C THR A 288 -18.51 11.26 45.72
N GLY A 289 -18.77 11.00 47.00
CA GLY A 289 -17.79 10.40 47.91
C GLY A 289 -16.84 11.42 48.55
N ALA A 290 -17.03 12.72 48.31
CA ALA A 290 -16.18 13.76 48.85
C ALA A 290 -16.17 13.78 50.39
N GLY A 291 -15.04 14.22 50.97
CA GLY A 291 -14.88 14.33 52.43
C GLY A 291 -14.71 13.01 53.18
N ALA A 292 -14.86 11.86 52.51
CA ALA A 292 -14.56 10.56 53.11
C ALA A 292 -13.05 10.32 53.23
N GLY A 293 -12.62 9.62 54.27
CA GLY A 293 -11.20 9.33 54.45
C GLY A 293 -10.86 8.54 55.71
N TRP A 294 -9.73 7.84 55.65
CA TRP A 294 -9.18 7.09 56.76
C TRP A 294 -8.29 7.95 57.65
N SER A 295 -8.39 7.73 58.96
CA SER A 295 -7.56 8.32 60.00
C SER A 295 -7.24 7.30 61.08
N ASN A 296 -6.25 7.59 61.93
CA ASN A 296 -5.87 6.77 63.09
C ASN A 296 -5.51 5.31 62.76
N GLN A 297 -4.89 5.07 61.59
CA GLN A 297 -4.46 3.73 61.20
C GLN A 297 -3.44 3.17 62.20
N SER A 298 -3.76 2.02 62.81
CA SER A 298 -2.99 1.46 63.92
C SER A 298 -2.97 -0.07 63.89
N ASP A 299 -2.32 -0.68 64.89
CA ASP A 299 -2.28 -2.14 65.08
C ASP A 299 -1.65 -2.90 63.88
N PRO A 300 -0.32 -2.86 63.70
CA PRO A 300 0.33 -3.59 62.61
C PRO A 300 0.18 -5.10 62.80
N GLN A 301 -0.34 -5.79 61.79
CA GLN A 301 -0.62 -7.22 61.82
C GLN A 301 -0.02 -7.95 60.60
N THR A 302 -0.08 -9.29 60.64
CA THR A 302 0.21 -10.13 59.47
C THR A 302 -1.10 -10.69 58.90
N PHE A 303 -1.29 -10.54 57.59
CA PHE A 303 -2.43 -11.04 56.83
C PHE A 303 -1.99 -12.20 55.96
N THR A 304 -2.76 -13.27 55.95
CA THR A 304 -2.34 -14.55 55.34
C THR A 304 -3.34 -15.03 54.30
N LEU A 305 -2.80 -15.52 53.19
CA LEU A 305 -3.46 -16.36 52.18
C LEU A 305 -2.75 -17.72 52.15
N GLY A 306 -3.46 -18.80 52.43
CA GLY A 306 -2.93 -20.17 52.40
C GLY A 306 -2.18 -20.58 53.67
N GLY A 307 -1.33 -21.61 53.56
CA GLY A 307 -0.68 -22.26 54.71
C GLY A 307 -1.58 -23.26 55.46
N ASP A 308 -2.85 -23.39 55.09
CA ASP A 308 -3.85 -24.33 55.61
C ASP A 308 -4.19 -25.46 54.62
N GLY A 309 -3.46 -25.54 53.51
CA GLY A 309 -3.64 -26.53 52.44
C GLY A 309 -4.58 -26.10 51.30
N THR A 310 -5.20 -24.91 51.36
CA THR A 310 -6.14 -24.48 50.30
C THR A 310 -5.49 -23.71 49.13
N VAL A 311 -4.19 -23.42 49.20
CA VAL A 311 -3.44 -22.75 48.14
C VAL A 311 -2.35 -23.70 47.62
N SER A 312 -2.38 -23.98 46.32
CA SER A 312 -1.38 -24.78 45.62
C SER A 312 -1.28 -24.31 44.18
N VAL A 313 -0.38 -23.35 43.92
CA VAL A 313 -0.24 -22.71 42.60
C VAL A 313 1.12 -23.03 41.99
N SER A 314 1.10 -23.86 40.95
CA SER A 314 2.29 -24.16 40.15
C SER A 314 2.73 -22.92 39.37
N THR A 315 3.97 -22.49 39.58
CA THR A 315 4.57 -21.33 38.88
C THR A 315 4.80 -21.58 37.39
N SER A 316 4.89 -22.84 36.96
CA SER A 316 5.07 -23.23 35.56
C SER A 316 3.74 -23.39 34.81
N ALA A 317 2.68 -23.86 35.47
CA ALA A 317 1.36 -24.00 34.86
C ALA A 317 0.52 -22.72 34.93
N ALA A 318 0.71 -21.89 35.97
CA ALA A 318 -0.13 -20.72 36.25
C ALA A 318 0.51 -19.40 35.78
N VAL A 319 1.38 -19.42 34.76
CA VAL A 319 2.06 -18.20 34.26
C VAL A 319 1.03 -17.12 33.89
N ASN A 320 1.23 -15.91 34.42
CA ASN A 320 0.32 -14.75 34.31
C ASN A 320 -1.08 -14.95 34.93
N GLN A 321 -1.28 -15.99 35.73
CA GLN A 321 -2.53 -16.22 36.47
C GLN A 321 -2.43 -15.66 37.90
N ILE A 322 -3.54 -15.12 38.40
CA ILE A 322 -3.68 -14.72 39.80
C ILE A 322 -3.54 -15.97 40.68
N ILE A 323 -2.87 -15.83 41.81
CA ILE A 323 -2.76 -16.85 42.84
C ILE A 323 -4.12 -16.92 43.55
N MET A 324 -5.02 -17.71 42.96
CA MET A 324 -6.32 -18.09 43.51
C MET A 324 -6.13 -19.54 43.95
N GLY A 325 -6.56 -19.93 45.15
CA GLY A 325 -6.42 -21.32 45.63
C GLY A 325 -7.26 -22.29 44.81
N ASN A 326 -8.45 -22.70 45.26
CA ASN A 326 -9.30 -23.57 44.44
C ASN A 326 -10.12 -22.76 43.42
N THR A 327 -10.65 -23.45 42.40
CA THR A 327 -11.45 -22.83 41.35
C THR A 327 -12.74 -22.25 41.95
N GLY A 328 -12.87 -20.92 41.95
CA GLY A 328 -14.00 -20.19 42.52
C GLY A 328 -13.64 -19.29 43.71
N ASP A 329 -12.47 -19.48 44.30
CA ASP A 329 -12.06 -18.69 45.46
C ASP A 329 -11.48 -17.33 45.03
N ASN A 330 -12.11 -16.23 45.46
CA ASN A 330 -11.62 -14.86 45.24
C ASN A 330 -10.78 -14.38 46.44
N TYR A 331 -9.55 -14.90 46.57
CA TYR A 331 -8.63 -14.55 47.66
C TYR A 331 -7.94 -13.19 47.48
N THR A 332 -8.74 -12.15 47.27
CA THR A 332 -8.29 -10.76 47.24
C THR A 332 -8.17 -10.23 48.67
N PHE A 333 -7.03 -9.61 49.01
CA PHE A 333 -6.88 -8.93 50.30
C PHE A 333 -7.55 -7.57 50.27
N TYR A 334 -8.46 -7.30 51.20
CA TYR A 334 -9.10 -6.01 51.40
C TYR A 334 -8.40 -5.26 52.54
N MET A 335 -7.57 -4.29 52.18
CA MET A 335 -6.64 -3.64 53.10
C MET A 335 -7.02 -2.18 53.34
N ILE A 336 -6.79 -1.68 54.56
CA ILE A 336 -6.98 -0.26 54.87
C ILE A 336 -5.93 0.57 54.10
N PRO A 337 -6.37 1.62 53.35
CA PRO A 337 -5.49 2.60 52.73
C PRO A 337 -4.50 3.21 53.72
N GLN A 338 -3.21 3.08 53.42
CA GLN A 338 -2.11 3.45 54.32
C GLN A 338 -0.78 3.61 53.57
N SER A 339 0.19 4.26 54.22
CA SER A 339 1.59 4.23 53.78
C SER A 339 2.16 2.82 53.91
N LEU A 340 2.94 2.39 52.91
CA LEU A 340 3.58 1.06 52.89
C LEU A 340 4.94 1.02 53.58
N SER A 341 5.33 2.11 54.24
CA SER A 341 6.55 2.14 55.04
C SER A 341 6.48 1.11 56.17
N GLY A 342 7.39 0.13 56.15
CA GLY A 342 7.42 -0.97 57.11
C GLY A 342 6.49 -2.14 56.77
N VAL A 343 5.81 -2.12 55.63
CA VAL A 343 5.00 -3.25 55.13
C VAL A 343 5.83 -4.10 54.20
N SER A 344 5.78 -5.43 54.38
CA SER A 344 6.49 -6.39 53.52
C SER A 344 5.58 -7.54 53.10
N VAL A 345 5.97 -8.23 52.04
CA VAL A 345 5.32 -9.45 51.55
C VAL A 345 6.28 -10.62 51.70
N LYS A 346 5.75 -11.80 52.05
CA LYS A 346 6.44 -13.08 51.91
C LYS A 346 5.65 -14.07 51.06
N ILE A 347 6.32 -14.75 50.13
CA ILE A 347 5.76 -15.81 49.28
C ILE A 347 6.50 -17.12 49.60
N HIS A 348 5.76 -18.13 50.05
CA HIS A 348 6.30 -19.42 50.46
C HIS A 348 5.99 -20.50 49.43
N PHE A 349 6.86 -21.52 49.40
CA PHE A 349 6.80 -22.62 48.45
C PHE A 349 6.61 -23.97 49.15
N ALA A 350 5.93 -24.90 48.47
CA ALA A 350 5.60 -26.22 49.00
C ALA A 350 6.82 -27.14 49.18
N ASP A 351 7.92 -26.87 48.46
CA ASP A 351 9.17 -27.65 48.53
C ASP A 351 10.05 -27.28 49.74
N GLY A 352 9.64 -26.29 50.55
CA GLY A 352 10.41 -25.80 51.70
C GLY A 352 11.58 -24.88 51.35
N SER A 353 11.67 -24.42 50.10
CA SER A 353 12.66 -23.42 49.68
C SER A 353 12.51 -22.08 50.43
N THR A 354 13.58 -21.29 50.46
CA THR A 354 13.59 -19.99 51.17
C THR A 354 12.50 -19.07 50.61
N PRO A 355 11.59 -18.54 51.44
CA PRO A 355 10.52 -17.67 50.97
C PRO A 355 11.06 -16.40 50.29
N ILE A 356 10.37 -15.93 49.25
CA ILE A 356 10.65 -14.63 48.64
C ILE A 356 10.10 -13.54 49.56
N SER A 357 10.95 -12.60 49.99
CA SER A 357 10.54 -11.47 50.82
C SER A 357 10.73 -10.13 50.10
N VAL A 358 9.75 -9.24 50.19
CA VAL A 358 9.73 -7.98 49.45
C VAL A 358 9.26 -6.86 50.37
N ASN A 359 10.03 -5.78 50.49
CA ASN A 359 9.55 -4.57 51.15
C ASN A 359 8.70 -3.77 50.15
N LEU A 360 7.49 -3.42 50.55
CA LEU A 360 6.61 -2.61 49.72
C LEU A 360 6.96 -1.12 49.88
N SER A 361 6.61 -0.32 48.88
CA SER A 361 6.86 1.13 48.88
C SER A 361 5.70 1.89 48.26
N GLY A 362 5.48 3.13 48.70
CA GLY A 362 4.36 3.97 48.27
C GLY A 362 3.18 3.90 49.23
N THR A 363 1.96 4.00 48.68
CA THR A 363 0.72 4.13 49.46
C THR A 363 -0.38 3.28 48.83
N TRP A 364 -1.21 2.65 49.67
CA TRP A 364 -2.50 2.08 49.27
C TRP A 364 -3.57 3.17 49.29
N LYS A 365 -4.27 3.35 48.17
CA LYS A 365 -5.37 4.31 48.02
C LYS A 365 -6.72 3.60 47.96
N PRO A 366 -7.79 4.17 48.54
CA PRO A 366 -9.13 3.58 48.47
C PRO A 366 -9.56 3.38 47.02
N GLY A 367 -10.39 2.36 46.77
CA GLY A 367 -10.97 2.12 45.45
C GLY A 367 -9.94 1.71 44.38
N THR A 368 -8.82 1.09 44.77
CA THR A 368 -7.79 0.60 43.83
C THR A 368 -7.53 -0.88 44.01
N THR A 369 -7.07 -1.54 42.94
CA THR A 369 -6.53 -2.90 42.99
C THR A 369 -5.04 -2.87 42.66
N LYS A 370 -4.21 -3.31 43.60
CA LYS A 370 -2.79 -3.56 43.37
C LYS A 370 -2.53 -5.04 43.12
N THR A 371 -1.87 -5.34 42.01
CA THR A 371 -1.42 -6.69 41.66
C THR A 371 0.09 -6.77 41.70
N TYR A 372 0.60 -7.71 42.47
CA TYR A 372 2.03 -8.01 42.58
C TYR A 372 2.36 -9.32 41.84
N ALA A 373 3.16 -9.23 40.78
CA ALA A 373 3.52 -10.36 39.94
C ALA A 373 4.94 -10.85 40.23
N LEU A 374 5.10 -12.12 40.64
CA LEU A 374 6.41 -12.74 40.85
C LEU A 374 7.07 -13.06 39.51
N SER A 375 8.17 -12.38 39.16
CA SER A 375 8.81 -12.44 37.83
C SER A 375 10.33 -12.56 37.92
N GLN A 376 11.03 -12.61 36.78
CA GLN A 376 12.50 -12.53 36.67
C GLN A 376 12.94 -11.51 35.62
N ASN A 377 14.18 -11.03 35.75
CA ASN A 377 14.85 -10.15 34.77
C ASN A 377 15.41 -10.94 33.58
N THR A 378 15.97 -12.11 33.89
CA THR A 378 16.57 -13.02 32.92
C THR A 378 15.97 -14.40 33.16
N SER A 379 15.18 -14.85 32.21
CA SER A 379 14.50 -16.13 32.17
C SER A 379 15.35 -17.16 31.41
N THR A 380 15.25 -18.43 31.78
CA THR A 380 15.86 -19.56 31.04
C THR A 380 15.10 -19.93 29.77
N TRP A 381 13.97 -19.27 29.47
CA TRP A 381 13.18 -19.53 28.27
C TRP A 381 13.93 -19.08 27.01
N GLN A 382 13.87 -19.91 25.97
CA GLN A 382 14.40 -19.58 24.66
C GLN A 382 13.33 -18.87 23.83
N TYR A 383 13.58 -17.63 23.43
CA TYR A 383 12.67 -16.85 22.59
C TYR A 383 12.97 -17.08 21.11
N GLN A 384 11.92 -17.27 20.31
CA GLN A 384 12.01 -17.46 18.87
C GLN A 384 11.10 -16.50 18.14
N LEU A 385 11.65 -15.84 17.12
CA LEU A 385 10.93 -14.98 16.19
C LEU A 385 11.37 -15.33 14.78
N THR A 386 10.49 -15.96 14.02
CA THR A 386 10.73 -16.36 12.63
C THR A 386 9.81 -15.54 11.73
N VAL A 387 10.37 -14.97 10.67
CA VAL A 387 9.63 -14.17 9.69
C VAL A 387 9.77 -14.79 8.30
N GLY A 388 8.66 -14.82 7.55
CA GLY A 388 8.63 -15.26 6.16
C GLY A 388 8.40 -14.07 5.23
N ASN A 389 9.34 -13.86 4.31
CA ASN A 389 9.21 -12.82 3.29
C ASN A 389 8.22 -13.23 2.19
N PRO A 390 7.41 -12.31 1.68
CA PRO A 390 6.55 -12.58 0.54
C PRO A 390 7.37 -12.63 -0.76
N ALA A 391 6.83 -13.28 -1.79
CA ALA A 391 7.37 -13.17 -3.13
C ALA A 391 7.34 -11.72 -3.64
N ALA A 392 8.31 -11.35 -4.48
CA ALA A 392 8.37 -10.01 -5.06
C ALA A 392 7.13 -9.72 -5.91
N ALA A 393 6.51 -8.57 -5.67
CA ALA A 393 5.37 -8.09 -6.42
C ALA A 393 5.81 -7.49 -7.76
N ALA A 394 4.97 -7.60 -8.80
CA ALA A 394 5.18 -6.89 -10.05
C ALA A 394 4.90 -5.39 -9.89
N TYR A 395 5.49 -4.55 -10.74
CA TYR A 395 5.22 -3.11 -10.76
C TYR A 395 3.73 -2.74 -11.01
N THR A 396 2.96 -3.67 -11.58
CA THR A 396 1.52 -3.52 -11.82
C THR A 396 0.65 -3.94 -10.64
N SER A 397 1.21 -4.68 -9.67
CA SER A 397 0.48 -5.19 -8.51
C SER A 397 0.22 -4.11 -7.48
N THR A 398 -0.99 -4.06 -6.94
CA THR A 398 -1.38 -3.19 -5.82
C THR A 398 -1.34 -3.93 -4.47
N THR A 399 -0.96 -5.20 -4.48
CA THR A 399 -0.79 -6.05 -3.29
C THR A 399 0.43 -6.95 -3.46
N ALA A 400 1.13 -7.21 -2.35
CA ALA A 400 2.16 -8.23 -2.28
C ALA A 400 1.55 -9.58 -1.88
N ALA A 401 2.31 -10.66 -2.13
CA ALA A 401 2.00 -11.95 -1.52
C ALA A 401 2.05 -11.86 0.01
N SER A 402 1.57 -12.91 0.68
CA SER A 402 1.54 -12.92 2.14
C SER A 402 2.93 -13.06 2.75
N TYR A 403 3.21 -12.25 3.78
CA TYR A 403 4.30 -12.50 4.72
C TYR A 403 3.79 -13.28 5.93
N THR A 404 4.71 -13.82 6.72
CA THR A 404 4.38 -14.55 7.95
C THR A 404 5.24 -14.14 9.13
N VAL A 405 4.68 -14.23 10.34
CA VAL A 405 5.39 -14.02 11.60
C VAL A 405 5.03 -15.15 12.56
N GLN A 406 6.02 -15.86 13.06
CA GLN A 406 5.88 -16.89 14.10
C GLN A 406 6.68 -16.42 15.31
N SER A 407 6.03 -16.30 16.47
CA SER A 407 6.61 -15.66 17.64
C SER A 407 6.21 -16.38 18.93
N TYR A 408 7.15 -17.08 19.54
CA TYR A 408 6.90 -17.85 20.75
C TYR A 408 8.17 -17.97 21.59
N ARG A 409 8.06 -18.61 22.74
CA ARG A 409 9.20 -19.01 23.57
C ARG A 409 9.03 -20.43 24.08
N THR A 410 10.13 -21.08 24.40
CA THR A 410 10.17 -22.47 24.86
C THR A 410 10.91 -22.59 26.17
N ASP A 411 10.30 -23.29 27.13
CA ASP A 411 10.99 -23.80 28.30
C ASP A 411 11.79 -25.03 27.91
N LEU A 412 13.12 -24.95 28.00
CA LEU A 412 14.02 -26.04 27.62
C LEU A 412 13.98 -27.24 28.58
N ALA A 413 13.51 -27.05 29.82
CA ALA A 413 13.41 -28.15 30.80
C ALA A 413 12.19 -29.04 30.55
N THR A 414 11.07 -28.44 30.13
CA THR A 414 9.79 -29.15 29.95
C THR A 414 9.36 -29.31 28.50
N GLY A 415 9.94 -28.54 27.57
CA GLY A 415 9.50 -28.44 26.18
C GLY A 415 8.24 -27.57 26.00
N THR A 416 7.71 -26.97 27.07
CA THR A 416 6.48 -26.16 27.02
C THR A 416 6.69 -24.92 26.16
N GLN A 417 5.78 -24.67 25.21
CA GLN A 417 5.81 -23.50 24.34
C GLN A 417 4.73 -22.50 24.72
N GLN A 418 5.04 -21.20 24.64
CA GLN A 418 4.09 -20.12 24.91
C GLN A 418 4.16 -19.02 23.85
N PRO A 419 2.99 -18.48 23.44
CA PRO A 419 2.94 -17.37 22.49
C PRO A 419 3.60 -16.12 23.07
N VAL A 420 4.31 -15.37 22.22
CA VAL A 420 4.89 -14.08 22.56
C VAL A 420 4.34 -13.06 21.58
N LYS A 421 3.56 -12.09 22.06
CA LYS A 421 3.04 -11.02 21.23
C LYS A 421 4.16 -10.28 20.50
N TRP A 422 3.89 -9.81 19.30
CA TRP A 422 4.84 -9.03 18.50
C TRP A 422 4.15 -7.82 17.87
N LYS A 423 4.94 -6.84 17.45
CA LYS A 423 4.46 -5.64 16.74
C LYS A 423 5.50 -5.15 15.74
N VAL A 424 5.05 -4.43 14.71
CA VAL A 424 5.90 -3.62 13.85
C VAL A 424 6.40 -2.41 14.67
N VAL A 425 7.70 -2.15 14.60
CA VAL A 425 8.35 -1.04 15.33
C VAL A 425 9.04 -0.04 14.42
N GLY A 426 9.28 -0.39 13.16
CA GLY A 426 9.92 0.51 12.23
C GLY A 426 9.94 0.00 10.79
N TYR A 427 10.42 0.86 9.92
CA TYR A 427 10.56 0.64 8.48
C TYR A 427 11.90 1.17 8.01
N GLN A 428 12.54 0.47 7.09
CA GLN A 428 13.67 0.97 6.31
C GLN A 428 13.33 0.84 4.83
N GLU A 429 13.66 1.85 4.04
CA GLU A 429 13.45 1.85 2.60
C GLU A 429 14.77 1.63 1.85
N SER A 430 14.68 0.90 0.75
CA SER A 430 15.75 0.64 -0.21
C SER A 430 15.23 0.91 -1.61
N THR A 431 16.03 1.61 -2.41
CA THR A 431 15.77 1.89 -3.84
C THR A 431 16.71 1.14 -4.79
N ASP A 432 17.54 0.23 -4.27
CA ASP A 432 18.57 -0.50 -5.02
C ASP A 432 18.43 -2.03 -4.92
N GLY A 433 17.18 -2.51 -4.78
CA GLY A 433 16.89 -3.95 -4.70
C GLY A 433 17.26 -4.61 -3.38
N GLY A 434 17.39 -3.84 -2.30
CA GLY A 434 17.71 -4.34 -0.97
C GLY A 434 19.21 -4.42 -0.70
N THR A 435 20.03 -3.77 -1.53
CA THR A 435 21.49 -3.75 -1.36
C THR A 435 21.87 -2.79 -0.22
N THR A 436 21.22 -1.63 -0.15
CA THR A 436 21.39 -0.66 0.92
C THR A 436 20.05 -0.20 1.47
N PHE A 437 19.96 -0.10 2.80
CA PHE A 437 18.77 0.36 3.51
C PHE A 437 19.03 1.70 4.18
N GLY A 438 18.05 2.60 4.08
CA GLY A 438 18.05 3.86 4.82
C GLY A 438 17.91 3.67 6.33
N THR A 439 17.89 4.80 7.04
CA THR A 439 17.65 4.83 8.49
C THR A 439 16.26 4.27 8.84
N GLU A 440 16.17 3.58 9.97
CA GLU A 440 14.89 3.12 10.49
C GLU A 440 14.00 4.30 10.89
N THR A 441 12.74 4.25 10.47
CA THR A 441 11.73 5.25 10.78
C THR A 441 10.45 4.58 11.29
N THR A 442 9.58 5.34 11.96
CA THR A 442 8.26 4.85 12.39
C THR A 442 7.18 5.00 11.31
N THR A 443 7.53 5.52 10.13
CA THR A 443 6.58 5.85 9.06
C THR A 443 6.83 4.96 7.85
N LYS A 444 5.76 4.43 7.26
CA LYS A 444 5.86 3.63 6.03
C LYS A 444 6.34 4.52 4.88
N PRO A 445 7.14 3.98 3.93
CA PRO A 445 7.39 4.68 2.69
C PRO A 445 6.07 4.84 1.92
N ALA A 446 5.94 5.93 1.16
CA ALA A 446 4.67 6.33 0.56
C ALA A 446 4.05 5.28 -0.38
N TRP A 447 4.88 4.41 -0.97
CA TRP A 447 4.43 3.35 -1.86
C TRP A 447 3.91 2.09 -1.14
N LEU A 448 4.22 1.92 0.16
CA LEU A 448 3.64 0.90 1.04
C LEU A 448 2.47 1.53 1.81
N THR A 449 1.26 1.43 1.28
CA THR A 449 0.11 2.17 1.80
C THR A 449 -0.51 1.51 3.04
N ALA A 450 -0.46 0.18 3.14
CA ALA A 450 -0.99 -0.55 4.29
C ALA A 450 -0.31 -1.91 4.50
N LEU A 451 -0.35 -2.38 5.75
CA LEU A 451 -0.11 -3.77 6.13
C LEU A 451 -1.41 -4.28 6.76
N SER A 452 -1.82 -5.51 6.43
CA SER A 452 -3.03 -6.09 7.03
C SER A 452 -2.82 -6.53 8.49
N LEU A 453 -1.57 -6.73 8.91
CA LEU A 453 -1.20 -7.21 10.24
C LEU A 453 0.06 -6.49 10.76
N GLU A 454 -0.13 -5.54 11.67
CA GLU A 454 0.97 -4.77 12.26
C GLU A 454 1.33 -5.22 13.68
N ASN A 455 0.57 -6.16 14.23
CA ASN A 455 0.82 -6.81 15.50
C ASN A 455 0.13 -8.18 15.51
N GLY A 456 0.57 -9.07 16.41
CA GLY A 456 -0.02 -10.40 16.56
C GLY A 456 0.16 -10.93 17.97
N ASP A 457 -0.68 -11.91 18.32
CA ASP A 457 -0.65 -12.54 19.63
C ASP A 457 0.54 -13.52 19.77
N GLY A 458 1.13 -13.93 18.65
CA GLY A 458 2.18 -14.93 18.59
C GLY A 458 1.66 -16.36 18.78
N GLY A 459 2.58 -17.32 18.75
CA GLY A 459 2.27 -18.74 18.84
C GLY A 459 3.20 -19.58 17.98
N THR A 460 2.92 -20.88 18.00
CA THR A 460 3.66 -21.90 17.24
C THR A 460 3.15 -22.02 15.81
N VAL A 461 2.00 -21.44 15.49
CA VAL A 461 1.48 -21.29 14.13
C VAL A 461 1.82 -19.89 13.64
N ALA A 462 2.35 -19.77 12.44
CA ALA A 462 2.69 -18.47 11.87
C ALA A 462 1.43 -17.67 11.52
N GLU A 463 1.38 -16.43 11.97
CA GLU A 463 0.35 -15.47 11.60
C GLU A 463 0.70 -14.88 10.23
N SER A 464 -0.29 -14.71 9.35
CA SER A 464 -0.07 -14.24 7.98
C SER A 464 -0.69 -12.86 7.76
N GLY A 465 0.06 -11.98 7.10
CA GLY A 465 -0.41 -10.67 6.66
C GLY A 465 -0.06 -10.38 5.21
N THR A 466 -0.70 -9.38 4.63
CA THR A 466 -0.44 -8.88 3.27
C THR A 466 -0.04 -7.40 3.32
N ALA A 467 0.55 -6.92 2.23
CA ALA A 467 0.94 -5.54 2.03
C ALA A 467 0.19 -4.92 0.84
N THR A 468 -0.26 -3.68 0.99
CA THR A 468 -0.90 -2.89 -0.08
C THR A 468 0.11 -1.90 -0.64
N LEU A 469 0.22 -1.85 -1.97
CA LEU A 469 1.23 -1.13 -2.73
C LEU A 469 0.61 -0.09 -3.67
N THR A 470 1.36 0.96 -4.00
CA THR A 470 0.99 1.86 -5.09
C THR A 470 1.32 1.28 -6.47
N LYS A 471 0.61 1.78 -7.48
CA LYS A 471 0.86 1.49 -8.90
C LYS A 471 1.37 2.75 -9.59
N ASP A 472 2.68 2.96 -9.54
CA ASP A 472 3.33 4.17 -10.05
C ASP A 472 3.86 3.92 -11.48
N ILE A 473 2.95 4.04 -12.46
CA ILE A 473 3.23 3.83 -13.89
C ILE A 473 3.03 5.15 -14.63
N THR A 474 3.95 5.45 -15.54
CA THR A 474 3.90 6.63 -16.41
C THR A 474 3.87 6.22 -17.88
N ASP A 475 3.02 6.89 -18.66
CA ASP A 475 3.05 6.83 -20.12
C ASP A 475 4.24 7.65 -20.63
N ARG A 476 5.32 6.96 -20.98
CA ARG A 476 6.55 7.56 -21.49
C ARG A 476 6.43 7.97 -22.96
N LEU A 477 5.45 7.44 -23.70
CA LEU A 477 5.21 7.79 -25.11
C LEU A 477 4.66 9.21 -25.24
N VAL A 478 3.83 9.66 -24.30
CA VAL A 478 3.38 11.06 -24.24
C VAL A 478 4.56 12.02 -24.14
N ALA A 479 5.48 11.77 -23.19
CA ALA A 479 6.68 12.59 -23.03
C ALA A 479 7.59 12.53 -24.26
N TYR A 480 7.75 11.35 -24.87
CA TYR A 480 8.51 11.17 -26.10
C TYR A 480 7.97 12.02 -27.26
N ASN A 481 6.66 11.99 -27.50
CA ASN A 481 6.04 12.77 -28.58
C ASN A 481 6.05 14.27 -28.29
N LYS A 482 5.95 14.67 -27.03
CA LYS A 482 5.95 16.08 -26.61
C LYS A 482 7.23 16.82 -27.03
N VAL A 483 8.37 16.13 -27.07
CA VAL A 483 9.64 16.70 -27.57
C VAL A 483 9.50 17.26 -28.98
N MET A 484 8.84 16.53 -29.90
CA MET A 484 8.61 17.00 -31.26
C MET A 484 7.54 18.08 -31.33
N GLN A 485 6.49 17.98 -30.51
CA GLN A 485 5.42 18.98 -30.45
C GLN A 485 5.93 20.35 -29.97
N ASP A 486 6.92 20.35 -29.07
CA ASP A 486 7.55 21.56 -28.53
C ASP A 486 8.74 22.07 -29.37
N ALA A 487 9.20 21.29 -30.36
CA ALA A 487 10.29 21.69 -31.22
C ALA A 487 9.92 22.93 -32.04
N THR A 488 10.92 23.78 -32.31
CA THR A 488 10.71 25.01 -33.08
C THR A 488 10.22 24.68 -34.48
N GLN A 489 9.06 25.27 -34.84
CA GLN A 489 8.44 25.07 -36.14
C GLN A 489 9.42 25.38 -37.29
N LYS A 490 9.43 24.53 -38.32
CA LYS A 490 10.21 24.74 -39.55
C LYS A 490 9.36 25.36 -40.65
N GLY A 491 9.88 26.41 -41.28
CA GLY A 491 9.18 27.12 -42.36
C GLY A 491 7.87 27.80 -41.91
N SER A 492 7.16 28.36 -42.88
CA SER A 492 5.86 29.01 -42.69
C SER A 492 4.99 28.81 -43.93
N ALA A 493 3.69 29.11 -43.82
CA ALA A 493 2.83 29.19 -45.00
C ALA A 493 3.46 30.16 -46.02
N GLY A 494 3.63 29.69 -47.26
CA GLY A 494 4.29 30.44 -48.34
C GLY A 494 5.83 30.42 -48.34
N ASN A 495 6.49 29.99 -47.26
CA ASN A 495 7.94 29.82 -47.19
C ASN A 495 8.29 28.45 -46.60
N TYR A 496 8.15 27.42 -47.43
CA TYR A 496 8.33 26.02 -47.04
C TYR A 496 9.80 25.65 -46.83
N TRP A 497 10.07 24.90 -45.76
CA TRP A 497 11.35 24.28 -45.45
C TRP A 497 11.65 23.15 -46.44
N ASN A 498 12.69 23.33 -47.26
CA ASN A 498 13.11 22.30 -48.21
C ASN A 498 13.88 21.17 -47.52
N LEU A 499 13.31 19.98 -47.47
CA LEU A 499 13.91 18.80 -46.81
C LEU A 499 15.15 18.26 -47.53
N SER A 500 15.37 18.64 -48.80
CA SER A 500 16.59 18.29 -49.53
C SER A 500 17.78 19.20 -49.21
N ASN A 501 17.60 20.23 -48.38
CA ASN A 501 18.62 21.22 -48.06
C ASN A 501 18.82 21.34 -46.56
N SER A 502 20.06 21.26 -46.09
CA SER A 502 20.38 21.26 -44.65
C SER A 502 19.98 22.54 -43.92
N THR A 503 19.83 23.67 -44.62
CA THR A 503 19.39 24.95 -44.06
C THR A 503 17.96 25.32 -44.46
N GLY A 504 17.23 24.41 -45.12
CA GLY A 504 15.83 24.60 -45.51
C GLY A 504 15.59 25.54 -46.69
N VAL A 505 16.64 26.07 -47.34
CA VAL A 505 16.52 27.01 -48.47
C VAL A 505 16.05 26.30 -49.75
N ALA A 506 15.51 27.08 -50.70
CA ALA A 506 14.87 26.54 -51.90
C ALA A 506 15.79 25.71 -52.82
N THR A 507 17.09 25.97 -52.82
CA THR A 507 18.06 25.25 -53.64
C THR A 507 18.14 23.78 -53.23
N VAL A 508 17.96 22.87 -54.19
CA VAL A 508 18.10 21.42 -53.98
C VAL A 508 19.57 21.09 -53.73
N GLN A 509 19.85 20.27 -52.71
CA GLN A 509 21.21 19.91 -52.32
C GLN A 509 21.44 18.40 -52.31
N ASN A 510 20.69 17.66 -51.50
CA ASN A 510 20.77 16.20 -51.43
C ASN A 510 19.36 15.61 -51.40
N THR A 511 19.04 14.74 -52.35
CA THR A 511 17.70 14.13 -52.44
C THR A 511 17.75 12.66 -52.03
N ALA A 512 16.63 12.16 -51.49
CA ALA A 512 16.48 10.78 -51.05
C ALA A 512 15.01 10.33 -51.14
N ASN A 513 14.74 9.07 -50.82
CA ASN A 513 13.38 8.52 -50.76
C ASN A 513 12.72 8.62 -49.38
N SER A 514 13.53 8.79 -48.32
CA SER A 514 13.03 9.00 -46.96
C SER A 514 13.56 10.30 -46.34
N TYR A 515 12.72 10.98 -45.56
CA TYR A 515 13.08 12.20 -44.85
C TYR A 515 12.61 12.13 -43.38
N LEU A 516 13.51 12.49 -42.46
CA LEU A 516 13.21 12.64 -41.04
C LEU A 516 12.53 14.00 -40.78
N ILE A 517 11.45 13.99 -40.02
CA ILE A 517 10.69 15.16 -39.58
C ILE A 517 10.65 15.16 -38.06
N SER A 518 11.37 16.09 -37.45
CA SER A 518 11.52 16.17 -35.99
C SER A 518 10.82 17.36 -35.33
N ALA A 519 10.09 18.15 -36.12
CA ALA A 519 9.36 19.33 -35.64
C ALA A 519 8.12 19.59 -36.50
N PRO A 520 7.10 20.30 -35.97
CA PRO A 520 6.01 20.80 -36.79
C PRO A 520 6.49 21.80 -37.83
N GLY A 521 5.68 22.05 -38.85
CA GLY A 521 6.02 23.07 -39.83
C GLY A 521 5.46 22.88 -41.23
N TYR A 522 5.94 23.75 -42.11
CA TYR A 522 5.59 23.80 -43.53
C TYR A 522 6.80 23.32 -44.31
N TYR A 523 6.68 22.16 -44.94
CA TYR A 523 7.77 21.45 -45.59
C TYR A 523 7.55 21.32 -47.09
N ARG A 524 8.65 21.11 -47.82
CA ARG A 524 8.61 20.73 -49.23
C ARG A 524 9.71 19.75 -49.60
N ILE A 525 9.44 18.94 -50.62
CA ILE A 525 10.38 18.00 -51.23
C ILE A 525 10.43 18.29 -52.73
N PRO A 526 11.63 18.42 -53.34
CA PRO A 526 11.73 18.61 -54.79
C PRO A 526 11.24 17.36 -55.54
N LEU A 527 10.62 17.54 -56.69
CA LEU A 527 10.20 16.45 -57.57
C LEU A 527 11.41 15.87 -58.32
N VAL A 528 12.25 15.16 -57.57
CA VAL A 528 13.47 14.49 -58.01
C VAL A 528 13.40 13.02 -57.65
N TYR A 529 13.88 12.15 -58.55
CA TYR A 529 13.96 10.71 -58.31
C TYR A 529 15.00 10.38 -57.23
N GLY A 530 14.57 9.99 -56.02
CA GLY A 530 15.45 9.46 -54.98
C GLY A 530 16.78 10.20 -54.83
N ASN A 531 17.91 9.49 -55.01
CA ASN A 531 19.28 10.00 -54.88
C ASN A 531 19.84 10.75 -56.12
N ALA A 532 18.98 11.21 -57.04
CA ALA A 532 19.41 11.74 -58.33
C ALA A 532 20.06 13.13 -58.26
N ILE A 533 20.00 13.84 -57.13
CA ILE A 533 20.80 15.05 -56.86
C ILE A 533 21.64 14.84 -55.60
N LYS A 534 22.96 15.08 -55.69
CA LYS A 534 23.91 15.00 -54.58
C LYS A 534 24.86 16.19 -54.61
N GLY A 535 25.04 16.87 -53.48
CA GLY A 535 25.87 18.08 -53.39
C GLY A 535 25.41 19.23 -54.29
N GLY A 536 24.12 19.27 -54.66
CA GLY A 536 23.54 20.27 -55.56
C GLY A 536 23.74 20.01 -57.06
N ALA A 537 24.30 18.85 -57.43
CA ALA A 537 24.53 18.45 -58.81
C ALA A 537 23.80 17.15 -59.17
N ASP A 538 23.56 16.96 -60.47
CA ASP A 538 23.03 15.70 -61.02
C ASP A 538 23.94 14.53 -60.65
N ASN A 539 23.32 13.44 -60.19
CA ASN A 539 23.99 12.23 -59.75
C ASN A 539 23.60 11.04 -60.66
N PRO A 540 24.06 11.00 -61.92
CA PRO A 540 23.72 9.92 -62.86
C PRO A 540 24.14 8.54 -62.38
N GLY A 541 25.20 8.44 -61.56
CA GLY A 541 25.62 7.19 -60.92
C GLY A 541 24.60 6.60 -59.93
N SER A 542 23.46 7.26 -59.69
CA SER A 542 22.36 6.70 -58.91
C SER A 542 21.22 6.13 -59.75
N TYR A 543 21.19 6.38 -61.06
CA TYR A 543 20.17 5.84 -61.99
C TYR A 543 20.72 5.28 -63.31
N LYS A 544 22.05 5.24 -63.47
CA LYS A 544 22.72 4.71 -64.67
C LYS A 544 24.09 4.12 -64.33
N THR A 545 24.40 2.96 -64.92
CA THR A 545 25.72 2.31 -64.85
C THR A 545 26.22 1.93 -66.25
N SER A 546 27.51 1.66 -66.38
CA SER A 546 28.10 1.06 -67.59
C SER A 546 28.00 -0.46 -67.62
N HIS A 547 27.63 -1.10 -66.49
CA HIS A 547 27.46 -2.55 -66.42
C HIS A 547 26.28 -3.03 -67.27
N THR A 548 26.44 -4.19 -67.89
CA THR A 548 25.44 -4.84 -68.75
C THR A 548 25.29 -6.30 -68.37
N GLY A 549 24.10 -6.86 -68.58
CA GLY A 549 23.83 -8.28 -68.35
C GLY A 549 22.35 -8.50 -68.06
N THR A 550 21.90 -9.76 -68.15
CA THR A 550 20.48 -10.13 -67.95
C THR A 550 19.91 -9.60 -66.63
N TYR A 551 20.69 -9.64 -65.56
CA TYR A 551 20.26 -9.26 -64.20
C TYR A 551 20.66 -7.83 -63.79
N ILE A 552 21.20 -7.03 -64.72
CA ILE A 552 21.69 -5.68 -64.44
C ILE A 552 20.77 -4.65 -65.08
N LEU A 553 20.20 -3.76 -64.27
CA LEU A 553 19.43 -2.63 -64.76
C LEU A 553 20.39 -1.50 -65.14
N THR A 554 20.78 -1.43 -66.41
CA THR A 554 21.75 -0.45 -66.91
C THR A 554 21.25 0.99 -66.80
N ASN A 555 19.97 1.23 -67.13
CA ASN A 555 19.29 2.50 -66.91
C ASN A 555 18.05 2.25 -66.06
N PHE A 556 17.91 2.99 -64.97
CA PHE A 556 16.77 2.88 -64.08
C PHE A 556 15.53 3.51 -64.72
N LYS A 557 14.36 3.04 -64.31
CA LYS A 557 13.10 3.36 -64.98
C LYS A 557 12.21 4.27 -64.15
N ASP A 558 11.42 5.08 -64.83
CA ASP A 558 10.33 5.85 -64.23
C ASP A 558 9.02 5.05 -64.12
N HIS A 559 7.97 5.72 -63.65
CA HIS A 559 6.62 5.16 -63.50
C HIS A 559 5.97 4.65 -64.80
N ALA A 560 6.49 5.03 -65.97
CA ALA A 560 6.01 4.60 -67.29
C ALA A 560 6.93 3.53 -67.91
N ASN A 561 7.87 3.00 -67.13
CA ASN A 561 8.91 2.05 -67.57
C ASN A 561 9.88 2.65 -68.60
N HIS A 562 10.00 3.98 -68.68
CA HIS A 562 10.97 4.67 -69.53
C HIS A 562 12.31 4.84 -68.81
N ASP A 563 13.42 4.82 -69.55
CA ASP A 563 14.74 5.13 -69.00
C ASP A 563 14.75 6.56 -68.46
N ILE A 564 15.25 6.73 -67.23
CA ILE A 564 15.44 8.03 -66.61
C ILE A 564 16.65 8.71 -67.27
N THR A 565 16.39 9.83 -67.93
CA THR A 565 17.41 10.65 -68.59
C THR A 565 17.60 12.01 -67.92
N SER A 566 16.66 12.41 -67.06
CA SER A 566 16.72 13.61 -66.23
C SER A 566 16.40 13.27 -64.77
N PRO A 567 17.11 13.87 -63.79
CA PRO A 567 16.83 13.62 -62.38
C PRO A 567 15.48 14.20 -61.92
N TYR A 568 14.93 15.16 -62.67
CA TYR A 568 13.70 15.88 -62.32
C TYR A 568 12.46 15.24 -62.95
N ILE A 569 11.49 14.83 -62.13
CA ILE A 569 10.29 14.08 -62.54
C ILE A 569 9.50 14.86 -63.60
N ASN A 570 9.30 16.17 -63.40
CA ASN A 570 8.53 17.03 -64.31
C ASN A 570 9.32 17.52 -65.53
N VAL A 571 10.65 17.31 -65.57
CA VAL A 571 11.44 17.48 -66.80
C VAL A 571 11.39 16.21 -67.63
N GLN A 572 11.56 15.04 -66.99
CA GLN A 572 11.42 13.72 -67.61
C GLN A 572 10.03 13.56 -68.25
N ASN A 573 8.98 14.07 -67.61
CA ASN A 573 7.58 13.88 -68.01
C ASN A 573 6.90 15.20 -68.40
N SER A 574 7.56 16.04 -69.21
CA SER A 574 7.06 17.39 -69.53
C SER A 574 5.70 17.42 -70.25
N SER A 575 5.34 16.36 -70.97
CA SER A 575 4.04 16.24 -71.65
C SER A 575 2.89 15.81 -70.72
N ASP A 576 3.21 15.21 -69.57
CA ASP A 576 2.24 14.75 -68.57
C ASP A 576 2.83 14.89 -67.15
N PRO A 577 3.01 16.13 -66.68
CA PRO A 577 3.73 16.40 -65.44
C PRO A 577 2.90 16.02 -64.20
N ALA A 578 3.59 15.78 -63.10
CA ALA A 578 2.96 15.68 -61.80
C ALA A 578 2.37 17.04 -61.40
N THR A 579 1.08 17.06 -61.09
CA THR A 579 0.29 18.25 -60.74
C THR A 579 -0.52 18.09 -59.46
N GLN A 580 -0.60 16.87 -58.92
CA GLN A 580 -1.37 16.54 -57.73
C GLN A 580 -0.51 15.81 -56.71
N ALA A 581 -0.90 15.84 -55.44
CA ALA A 581 -0.27 15.08 -54.37
C ALA A 581 -1.31 14.48 -53.43
N SER A 582 -1.02 13.31 -52.85
CA SER A 582 -1.89 12.70 -51.84
C SER A 582 -1.10 11.85 -50.84
N ILE A 583 -1.71 11.61 -49.68
CA ILE A 583 -1.27 10.55 -48.75
C ILE A 583 -1.57 9.20 -49.41
N VAL A 584 -0.60 8.29 -49.38
CA VAL A 584 -0.77 6.88 -49.74
C VAL A 584 -1.27 6.14 -48.51
N TRP A 585 -0.52 6.21 -47.41
CA TRP A 585 -0.93 5.75 -46.09
C TRP A 585 -0.19 6.54 -45.01
N THR A 586 -0.73 6.56 -43.80
CA THR A 586 -0.05 6.99 -42.56
C THR A 586 -0.41 6.05 -41.44
N ASP A 587 0.48 5.85 -40.47
CA ASP A 587 0.17 5.14 -39.22
C ASP A 587 -0.27 6.09 -38.09
N GLN A 588 -0.35 7.39 -38.39
CA GLN A 588 -0.80 8.45 -37.49
C GLN A 588 -1.81 9.37 -38.19
N SER A 589 -3.02 9.47 -37.66
CA SER A 589 -4.05 10.34 -38.25
C SER A 589 -3.70 11.82 -38.11
N GLY A 590 -3.90 12.57 -39.20
CA GLY A 590 -3.78 14.02 -39.25
C GLY A 590 -2.36 14.56 -39.11
N ILE A 591 -1.33 13.71 -39.22
CA ILE A 591 0.07 14.13 -39.08
C ILE A 591 0.60 14.91 -40.29
N VAL A 592 -0.07 14.79 -41.44
CA VAL A 592 0.23 15.53 -42.68
C VAL A 592 -1.06 16.10 -43.26
N ASP A 593 -1.05 17.38 -43.63
CA ASP A 593 -2.11 18.03 -44.40
C ASP A 593 -1.53 19.01 -45.44
N GLY A 594 -2.39 19.72 -46.17
CA GLY A 594 -1.96 20.79 -47.08
C GLY A 594 -1.14 20.35 -48.29
N LEU A 595 -1.27 19.08 -48.70
CA LEU A 595 -0.53 18.51 -49.83
C LEU A 595 -0.84 19.25 -51.15
N SER A 596 0.20 19.73 -51.82
CA SER A 596 0.09 20.43 -53.10
C SER A 596 1.37 20.29 -53.93
N VAL A 597 1.27 20.41 -55.25
CA VAL A 597 2.43 20.54 -56.14
C VAL A 597 2.53 21.98 -56.62
N THR A 598 3.72 22.58 -56.54
CA THR A 598 3.99 23.95 -57.00
C THR A 598 5.15 24.00 -57.99
N ASN A 599 5.24 25.12 -58.72
CA ASN A 599 6.23 25.40 -59.77
C ASN A 599 6.20 24.38 -60.94
N ALA A 600 7.19 24.44 -61.84
CA ALA A 600 7.27 23.60 -63.04
C ALA A 600 8.72 23.15 -63.32
N GLY A 601 8.85 22.07 -64.10
CA GLY A 601 10.14 21.54 -64.56
C GLY A 601 11.07 21.17 -63.42
N ALA A 602 12.34 21.59 -63.50
CA ALA A 602 13.36 21.29 -62.49
C ALA A 602 13.10 21.96 -61.12
N ASN A 603 12.22 22.95 -61.07
CA ASN A 603 11.90 23.70 -59.86
C ASN A 603 10.59 23.23 -59.20
N SER A 604 10.01 22.11 -59.63
CA SER A 604 8.78 21.57 -59.04
C SER A 604 8.99 21.01 -57.63
N PHE A 605 8.05 21.29 -56.72
CA PHE A 605 8.04 20.79 -55.34
C PHE A 605 6.69 20.22 -54.96
N VAL A 606 6.68 19.19 -54.11
CA VAL A 606 5.52 18.80 -53.31
C VAL A 606 5.64 19.49 -51.96
N ASN A 607 4.60 20.21 -51.55
CA ASN A 607 4.52 20.91 -50.27
C ASN A 607 3.51 20.23 -49.37
N PHE A 608 3.71 20.31 -48.06
CA PHE A 608 2.80 19.80 -47.05
C PHE A 608 3.03 20.52 -45.71
N HIS A 609 2.08 20.37 -44.81
CA HIS A 609 2.15 20.91 -43.46
C HIS A 609 2.00 19.79 -42.42
N VAL A 610 2.72 19.95 -41.31
CA VAL A 610 2.76 19.04 -40.16
C VAL A 610 2.27 19.81 -38.94
N PRO A 611 1.02 19.57 -38.49
CA PRO A 611 0.42 20.32 -37.38
C PRO A 611 1.11 20.03 -36.03
N ALA A 612 1.35 21.08 -35.24
CA ALA A 612 2.02 21.00 -33.95
C ALA A 612 1.29 20.14 -32.91
N ASP A 613 -0.04 20.14 -32.91
CA ASP A 613 -0.85 19.32 -31.99
C ASP A 613 -1.03 17.87 -32.47
N LYS A 614 -0.63 17.56 -33.71
CA LYS A 614 -0.79 16.23 -34.33
C LYS A 614 0.52 15.47 -34.50
N ILE A 615 1.67 16.16 -34.53
CA ILE A 615 2.98 15.50 -34.64
C ILE A 615 3.23 14.55 -33.47
N LYS A 616 3.69 13.35 -33.81
CA LYS A 616 4.02 12.22 -32.93
C LYS A 616 4.86 11.23 -33.71
N ASN A 617 5.53 10.30 -33.04
CA ASN A 617 6.36 9.33 -33.75
C ASN A 617 5.52 8.46 -34.69
N GLY A 618 6.06 8.13 -35.85
CA GLY A 618 5.29 7.42 -36.85
C GLY A 618 5.79 7.63 -38.27
N ASN A 619 4.97 7.21 -39.21
CA ASN A 619 5.32 7.18 -40.63
C ASN A 619 4.15 7.62 -41.49
N ALA A 620 4.48 8.27 -42.60
CA ALA A 620 3.57 8.51 -43.70
C ALA A 620 4.27 8.25 -45.04
N VAL A 621 3.53 7.82 -46.04
CA VAL A 621 3.98 7.81 -47.43
C VAL A 621 3.11 8.78 -48.21
N ILE A 622 3.76 9.72 -48.90
CA ILE A 622 3.10 10.68 -49.78
C ILE A 622 3.51 10.42 -51.22
N ALA A 623 2.63 10.71 -52.16
CA ALA A 623 2.85 10.48 -53.58
C ALA A 623 2.45 11.70 -54.42
N VAL A 624 3.16 11.90 -55.52
CA VAL A 624 2.78 12.87 -56.56
C VAL A 624 2.15 12.14 -57.74
N LYS A 625 1.16 12.78 -58.37
CA LYS A 625 0.38 12.22 -59.45
C LYS A 625 0.28 13.18 -60.62
N ASN A 626 0.20 12.63 -61.82
CA ASN A 626 -0.16 13.39 -63.01
C ASN A 626 -1.65 13.84 -62.97
N ALA A 627 -2.10 14.53 -64.02
CA ALA A 627 -3.48 15.01 -64.08
C ALA A 627 -4.53 13.87 -64.11
N SER A 628 -4.17 12.69 -64.64
CA SER A 628 -5.04 11.51 -64.67
C SER A 628 -5.08 10.71 -63.36
N GLY A 629 -4.31 11.10 -62.34
CA GLY A 629 -4.25 10.43 -61.05
C GLY A 629 -3.26 9.26 -60.98
N THR A 630 -2.43 9.05 -61.99
CA THR A 630 -1.35 8.06 -61.99
C THR A 630 -0.22 8.52 -61.08
N VAL A 631 0.16 7.70 -60.11
CA VAL A 631 1.30 7.99 -59.23
C VAL A 631 2.61 7.92 -60.03
N MET A 632 3.41 8.98 -59.94
CA MET A 632 4.68 9.09 -60.67
C MET A 632 5.88 8.84 -59.76
N TRP A 633 5.76 9.17 -58.47
CA TRP A 633 6.75 8.90 -57.44
C TRP A 633 6.14 9.05 -56.04
N SER A 634 6.81 8.49 -55.05
CA SER A 634 6.42 8.59 -53.64
C SER A 634 7.63 8.68 -52.73
N TRP A 635 7.44 9.29 -51.56
CA TRP A 635 8.44 9.45 -50.51
C TRP A 635 7.89 9.00 -49.17
N HIS A 636 8.79 8.48 -48.33
CA HIS A 636 8.51 8.12 -46.95
C HIS A 636 8.91 9.26 -46.03
N LEU A 637 7.96 9.70 -45.21
CA LEU A 637 8.14 10.68 -44.15
C LEU A 637 8.21 9.92 -42.83
N TRP A 638 9.33 10.06 -42.13
CA TRP A 638 9.54 9.45 -40.82
C TRP A 638 9.52 10.54 -39.75
N PHE A 639 8.58 10.44 -38.82
CA PHE A 639 8.42 11.39 -37.73
C PHE A 639 9.09 10.82 -36.49
N ASP A 640 10.18 11.45 -36.05
CA ASP A 640 10.92 11.04 -34.85
C ASP A 640 11.89 12.15 -34.40
N HIS A 641 12.60 11.94 -33.29
CA HIS A 641 13.58 12.89 -32.74
C HIS A 641 14.72 13.18 -33.73
N ASP A 642 15.34 14.36 -33.66
CA ASP A 642 16.37 14.79 -34.60
C ASP A 642 17.68 13.98 -34.52
N ASP A 643 17.88 13.23 -33.45
CA ASP A 643 19.07 12.44 -33.19
C ASP A 643 18.98 10.97 -33.64
N VAL A 644 17.84 10.52 -34.18
CA VAL A 644 17.64 9.11 -34.57
C VAL A 644 18.50 8.65 -35.75
N LEU A 645 19.05 9.60 -36.51
CA LEU A 645 20.02 9.37 -37.58
C LEU A 645 21.47 9.49 -37.11
N ALA A 646 21.73 9.86 -35.85
CA ALA A 646 23.08 9.78 -35.29
C ALA A 646 23.61 8.35 -35.44
N THR A 647 24.92 8.19 -35.64
CA THR A 647 25.50 6.89 -35.98
C THR A 647 26.31 6.26 -34.86
N THR A 648 26.36 4.93 -34.86
CA THR A 648 27.24 4.15 -34.01
C THR A 648 28.06 3.18 -34.86
N PRO A 649 29.41 3.22 -34.77
CA PRO A 649 30.28 2.30 -35.49
C PRO A 649 30.20 0.88 -34.92
N VAL A 650 29.97 -0.09 -35.81
CA VAL A 650 30.01 -1.53 -35.55
C VAL A 650 31.04 -2.16 -36.48
N VAL A 651 31.93 -2.99 -35.93
CA VAL A 651 32.89 -3.78 -36.71
C VAL A 651 32.29 -5.14 -36.97
N ASN A 652 32.22 -5.54 -38.24
CA ASN A 652 31.75 -6.85 -38.63
C ASN A 652 32.83 -7.93 -38.44
N HIS A 653 32.49 -9.19 -38.69
CA HIS A 653 33.44 -10.31 -38.49
C HIS A 653 34.65 -10.24 -39.43
N GLN A 654 34.49 -9.62 -40.61
CA GLN A 654 35.55 -9.40 -41.60
C GLN A 654 36.45 -8.20 -41.26
N GLY A 655 36.20 -7.48 -40.15
CA GLY A 655 36.97 -6.31 -39.73
C GLY A 655 36.57 -4.99 -40.41
N HIS A 656 35.47 -4.95 -41.16
CA HIS A 656 34.93 -3.75 -41.79
C HIS A 656 34.05 -2.99 -40.80
N THR A 657 34.13 -1.65 -40.82
CA THR A 657 33.34 -0.78 -39.94
C THR A 657 32.12 -0.23 -40.68
N TYR A 658 30.94 -0.40 -40.08
CA TYR A 658 29.67 0.15 -40.55
C TYR A 658 29.08 1.09 -39.50
N ASN A 659 28.75 2.32 -39.89
CA ASN A 659 28.16 3.32 -39.01
C ASN A 659 26.64 3.27 -39.12
N PHE A 660 25.99 2.46 -38.27
CA PHE A 660 24.55 2.30 -38.28
C PHE A 660 23.85 3.50 -37.65
N THR A 661 22.68 3.88 -38.17
CA THR A 661 21.79 4.86 -37.52
C THR A 661 21.40 4.42 -36.11
N LYS A 662 21.04 5.38 -35.25
CA LYS A 662 20.59 5.15 -33.86
C LYS A 662 19.28 4.38 -33.80
N GLN A 663 18.35 4.63 -34.74
CA GLN A 663 17.10 3.88 -34.88
C GLN A 663 16.92 3.26 -36.26
N THR A 664 16.05 2.24 -36.32
CA THR A 664 15.62 1.59 -37.55
C THR A 664 14.80 2.56 -38.38
N LEU A 665 14.94 2.53 -39.70
CA LEU A 665 14.21 3.44 -40.56
C LEU A 665 12.69 3.25 -40.37
N GLY A 666 12.00 4.32 -40.05
CA GLY A 666 10.57 4.31 -39.78
C GLY A 666 10.17 3.69 -38.44
N PHE A 667 11.11 3.58 -37.49
CA PHE A 667 10.82 3.16 -36.13
C PHE A 667 9.76 4.06 -35.46
N ALA A 668 8.86 3.45 -34.70
CA ALA A 668 7.84 4.14 -33.93
C ALA A 668 7.44 3.34 -32.69
N TYR A 669 7.36 4.00 -31.54
CA TYR A 669 6.74 3.45 -30.33
C TYR A 669 5.22 3.57 -30.43
N ARG A 670 4.52 2.45 -30.31
CA ARG A 670 3.04 2.40 -30.29
C ARG A 670 2.49 2.42 -28.86
N LYS A 671 3.27 1.92 -27.91
CA LYS A 671 2.98 1.96 -26.49
C LYS A 671 4.28 1.99 -25.71
N TRP A 672 4.33 2.77 -24.63
CA TRP A 672 5.47 2.76 -23.72
C TRP A 672 5.05 3.16 -22.30
N ASP A 673 4.56 2.18 -21.56
CA ASP A 673 4.24 2.34 -20.14
C ASP A 673 5.39 1.80 -19.30
N GLY A 674 5.80 2.49 -18.25
CA GLY A 674 6.83 2.00 -17.35
C GLY A 674 6.69 2.49 -15.93
N SER A 675 7.22 1.72 -14.98
CA SER A 675 7.37 2.16 -13.59
C SER A 675 8.17 3.46 -13.52
N THR A 676 7.90 4.27 -12.50
CA THR A 676 8.68 5.50 -12.20
C THR A 676 10.07 5.22 -11.62
N TYR A 677 10.38 3.95 -11.37
CA TYR A 677 11.63 3.43 -10.83
C TYR A 677 12.20 2.34 -11.76
N ASP A 678 13.53 2.21 -11.80
CA ASP A 678 14.28 1.30 -12.69
C ASP A 678 14.97 0.14 -11.94
N LYS A 679 14.96 0.19 -10.60
CA LYS A 679 15.42 -0.87 -9.69
C LYS A 679 14.30 -1.27 -8.73
N ALA A 680 14.35 -2.48 -8.21
CA ALA A 680 13.35 -2.94 -7.26
C ALA A 680 13.36 -2.06 -6.00
N ARG A 681 12.18 -1.61 -5.59
CA ARG A 681 11.99 -0.91 -4.33
C ARG A 681 11.64 -1.92 -3.25
N VAL A 682 12.32 -1.81 -2.10
CA VAL A 682 12.19 -2.75 -0.98
C VAL A 682 11.90 -1.97 0.29
N THR A 683 10.86 -2.38 1.02
CA THR A 683 10.62 -1.92 2.38
C THR A 683 10.92 -3.05 3.34
N ARG A 684 11.89 -2.85 4.22
CA ARG A 684 12.15 -3.74 5.37
C ARG A 684 11.29 -3.30 6.54
N VAL A 685 10.27 -4.08 6.83
CA VAL A 685 9.40 -3.91 8.00
C VAL A 685 10.08 -4.59 9.18
N VAL A 686 10.35 -3.82 10.23
CA VAL A 686 10.97 -4.33 11.45
C VAL A 686 9.89 -4.77 12.42
N VAL A 687 9.89 -6.05 12.77
CA VAL A 687 9.02 -6.61 13.81
C VAL A 687 9.82 -6.89 15.08
N GLU A 688 9.19 -6.70 16.23
CA GLU A 688 9.79 -6.87 17.56
C GLU A 688 8.83 -7.62 18.50
N GLN A 689 9.36 -8.54 19.30
CA GLN A 689 8.61 -9.17 20.38
C GLN A 689 8.32 -8.19 21.53
N ALA A 690 7.13 -8.30 22.13
CA ALA A 690 6.70 -7.40 23.20
C ALA A 690 7.48 -7.61 24.52
N VAL A 691 8.02 -8.81 24.75
CA VAL A 691 8.72 -9.18 25.99
C VAL A 691 10.23 -9.17 25.76
N SER A 692 10.97 -8.60 26.71
CA SER A 692 12.44 -8.67 26.74
C SER A 692 12.92 -9.77 27.69
N ASN A 693 14.04 -10.42 27.35
CA ASN A 693 14.75 -11.34 28.23
C ASN A 693 16.17 -10.82 28.45
N GLY A 694 16.57 -10.54 29.69
CA GLY A 694 17.86 -9.91 29.99
C GLY A 694 18.01 -8.50 29.38
N GLY A 695 16.90 -7.80 29.13
CA GLY A 695 16.89 -6.48 28.49
C GLY A 695 16.92 -6.50 26.96
N VAL A 696 16.96 -7.69 26.33
CA VAL A 696 16.99 -7.85 24.87
C VAL A 696 15.65 -8.35 24.36
N LYS A 697 15.15 -7.75 23.28
CA LYS A 697 13.97 -8.23 22.54
C LYS A 697 14.40 -8.84 21.21
N GLN A 698 13.71 -9.90 20.79
CA GLN A 698 13.94 -10.48 19.46
C GLN A 698 13.36 -9.57 18.38
N ARG A 699 14.11 -9.39 17.30
CA ARG A 699 13.70 -8.62 16.11
C ARG A 699 13.76 -9.49 14.86
N GLY A 700 12.83 -9.25 13.96
CA GLY A 700 12.74 -9.89 12.64
C GLY A 700 12.51 -8.83 11.57
N TYR A 701 12.79 -9.20 10.31
CA TYR A 701 12.73 -8.28 9.18
C TYR A 701 11.91 -8.91 8.06
N ILE A 702 10.81 -8.25 7.69
CA ILE A 702 9.99 -8.64 6.54
C ILE A 702 10.33 -7.71 5.39
N ASP A 703 10.86 -8.25 4.31
CA ASP A 703 11.23 -7.48 3.13
C ASP A 703 10.11 -7.54 2.08
N ILE A 704 9.35 -6.45 1.94
CA ILE A 704 8.34 -6.28 0.90
C ILE A 704 9.03 -5.71 -0.34
N THR A 705 9.05 -6.46 -1.44
CA THR A 705 9.72 -6.07 -2.69
C THR A 705 8.72 -5.82 -3.81
N GLN A 706 8.90 -4.73 -4.55
CA GLN A 706 8.20 -4.49 -5.82
C GLN A 706 9.20 -4.26 -6.95
N ASN A 707 9.17 -5.15 -7.95
CA ASN A 707 10.07 -5.10 -9.11
C ASN A 707 9.65 -4.00 -10.09
N PRO A 708 10.61 -3.34 -10.77
CA PRO A 708 10.31 -2.41 -11.85
C PRO A 708 9.81 -3.17 -13.08
N GLY A 709 9.25 -2.44 -14.04
CA GLY A 709 8.91 -3.02 -15.33
C GLY A 709 8.38 -2.00 -16.31
N ASN A 710 8.28 -2.43 -17.57
CA ASN A 710 7.69 -1.66 -18.64
C ASN A 710 6.96 -2.57 -19.62
N VAL A 711 6.06 -1.97 -20.39
CA VAL A 711 5.46 -2.56 -21.58
C VAL A 711 5.76 -1.63 -22.73
N LYS A 712 6.36 -2.18 -23.77
CA LYS A 712 6.65 -1.48 -25.02
C LYS A 712 5.99 -2.22 -26.17
N GLU A 713 5.34 -1.47 -27.04
CA GLU A 713 4.95 -1.94 -28.36
C GLU A 713 5.69 -1.07 -29.38
N ILE A 714 6.36 -1.73 -30.32
CA ILE A 714 7.24 -1.09 -31.30
C ILE A 714 6.83 -1.53 -32.69
N SER A 715 7.12 -0.68 -33.67
CA SER A 715 7.00 -1.01 -35.08
C SER A 715 8.10 -0.30 -35.86
N SER A 716 8.39 -0.80 -37.05
CA SER A 716 9.22 -0.09 -38.03
C SER A 716 8.53 -0.13 -39.38
N ALA A 717 8.84 0.81 -40.27
CA ALA A 717 8.47 0.66 -41.66
C ALA A 717 9.13 -0.59 -42.26
N LEU A 718 8.43 -1.23 -43.21
CA LEU A 718 8.88 -2.44 -43.88
C LEU A 718 9.02 -2.19 -45.38
N TYR A 719 9.91 -2.90 -46.04
CA TYR A 719 10.22 -2.70 -47.46
C TYR A 719 10.30 -4.07 -48.13
N GLN A 720 9.79 -4.17 -49.37
CA GLN A 720 10.09 -5.32 -50.21
C GLN A 720 11.44 -5.13 -50.90
N PHE A 721 12.15 -6.21 -51.17
CA PHE A 721 13.52 -6.14 -51.67
C PHE A 721 13.60 -5.35 -52.98
N GLY A 722 14.53 -4.39 -53.06
CA GLY A 722 14.73 -3.54 -54.23
C GLY A 722 13.77 -2.36 -54.39
N ARG A 723 12.72 -2.24 -53.56
CA ARG A 723 11.78 -1.11 -53.59
C ARG A 723 12.19 0.01 -52.64
N LYS A 724 11.83 1.24 -53.00
CA LYS A 724 11.94 2.42 -52.14
C LYS A 724 10.73 2.65 -51.23
N ASP A 725 9.60 1.99 -51.53
CA ASP A 725 8.31 2.30 -50.91
C ASP A 725 8.20 1.66 -49.54
N ALA A 726 7.89 2.47 -48.53
CA ALA A 726 7.64 2.00 -47.18
C ALA A 726 6.23 1.39 -47.05
N PHE A 727 6.14 0.29 -46.31
CA PHE A 727 4.90 -0.35 -45.88
C PHE A 727 4.69 -0.20 -44.38
N PRO A 728 3.44 -0.13 -43.92
CA PRO A 728 3.16 0.04 -42.51
C PRO A 728 3.57 -1.22 -41.74
N GLY A 729 4.34 -1.06 -40.66
CA GLY A 729 4.62 -2.09 -39.65
C GLY A 729 3.48 -2.28 -38.63
N THR A 730 2.26 -1.92 -39.02
CA THR A 730 1.00 -2.04 -38.27
C THR A 730 -0.13 -2.27 -39.26
N ASP A 731 -1.24 -2.85 -38.82
CA ASP A 731 -2.44 -3.03 -39.67
C ASP A 731 -3.38 -1.81 -39.65
N THR A 732 -3.14 -0.83 -38.76
CA THR A 732 -3.93 0.40 -38.69
C THR A 732 -3.31 1.49 -39.57
N THR A 733 -4.06 1.95 -40.58
CA THR A 733 -3.69 3.07 -41.46
C THR A 733 -4.79 4.12 -41.46
N PRO A 734 -4.83 5.04 -40.48
CA PRO A 734 -5.98 5.92 -40.28
C PRO A 734 -6.29 6.86 -41.44
N ASP A 735 -5.28 7.32 -42.18
CA ASP A 735 -5.49 8.11 -43.39
C ASP A 735 -4.81 7.42 -44.60
N GLY A 736 -5.51 7.37 -45.74
CA GLY A 736 -5.07 6.63 -46.92
C GLY A 736 -5.49 5.15 -46.88
N SER A 737 -4.74 4.29 -47.57
CA SER A 737 -4.97 2.85 -47.57
C SER A 737 -3.72 2.05 -47.89
N PHE A 738 -3.67 0.82 -47.37
CA PHE A 738 -2.65 -0.16 -47.67
C PHE A 738 -3.29 -1.43 -48.23
N ASN A 739 -2.92 -1.80 -49.45
CA ASN A 739 -3.33 -3.07 -50.04
C ASN A 739 -2.27 -4.12 -49.72
N LYS A 740 -2.59 -5.03 -48.80
CA LYS A 740 -1.70 -6.12 -48.38
C LYS A 740 -1.55 -7.24 -49.41
N ASN A 741 -2.37 -7.28 -50.47
CA ASN A 741 -2.29 -8.33 -51.48
C ASN A 741 -2.57 -7.76 -52.88
N GLY A 742 -1.49 -7.44 -53.60
CA GLY A 742 -1.50 -7.06 -55.02
C GLY A 742 -1.31 -8.23 -55.99
N GLY A 743 -1.23 -9.48 -55.49
CA GLY A 743 -0.87 -10.65 -56.29
C GLY A 743 0.57 -10.61 -56.81
N ASP A 744 0.89 -11.57 -57.69
CA ASP A 744 2.20 -11.73 -58.34
C ASP A 744 2.35 -10.82 -59.57
N HIS A 745 2.36 -9.51 -59.34
CA HIS A 745 2.45 -8.50 -60.40
C HIS A 745 3.57 -7.47 -60.15
N MET A 746 4.68 -7.90 -59.55
CA MET A 746 5.80 -7.00 -59.29
C MET A 746 6.50 -6.60 -60.59
N SER A 747 6.67 -5.30 -60.79
CA SER A 747 7.51 -4.70 -61.83
C SER A 747 7.95 -3.33 -61.34
N ILE A 748 8.95 -2.71 -61.99
CA ILE A 748 9.37 -1.34 -61.63
C ILE A 748 8.20 -0.36 -61.77
N GLN A 749 7.46 -0.45 -62.87
CA GLN A 749 6.28 0.37 -63.13
C GLN A 749 5.22 0.19 -62.04
N ASN A 750 4.83 -1.06 -61.74
CA ASN A 750 3.79 -1.35 -60.75
C ASN A 750 4.22 -0.91 -59.34
N GLY A 751 5.47 -1.14 -58.97
CA GLY A 751 6.02 -0.67 -57.69
C GLY A 751 5.92 0.84 -57.53
N ILE A 752 6.24 1.62 -58.57
CA ILE A 752 6.18 3.09 -58.55
C ILE A 752 4.72 3.59 -58.57
N GLN A 753 3.85 3.03 -59.42
CA GLN A 753 2.46 3.48 -59.55
C GLN A 753 1.58 3.09 -58.36
N HIS A 754 1.97 2.06 -57.60
CA HIS A 754 1.21 1.54 -56.46
C HIS A 754 2.09 1.40 -55.21
N PRO A 755 2.58 2.52 -54.64
CA PRO A 755 3.47 2.50 -53.49
C PRO A 755 2.82 1.93 -52.21
N GLY A 756 1.49 1.92 -52.14
CA GLY A 756 0.72 1.33 -51.05
C GLY A 756 0.28 -0.11 -51.28
N THR A 757 0.74 -0.76 -52.36
CA THR A 757 0.39 -2.16 -52.69
C THR A 757 1.58 -3.07 -52.43
N PHE A 758 1.34 -4.08 -51.60
CA PHE A 758 2.27 -5.17 -51.31
C PHE A 758 2.02 -6.32 -52.29
N TYR A 759 3.03 -6.72 -53.05
CA TYR A 759 2.89 -7.77 -54.06
C TYR A 759 3.38 -9.10 -53.53
N THR A 760 2.56 -10.14 -53.68
CA THR A 760 2.85 -11.46 -53.10
C THR A 760 3.85 -12.21 -53.94
N TYR A 761 4.40 -13.30 -53.37
CA TYR A 761 5.36 -14.17 -54.02
C TYR A 761 4.83 -14.76 -55.33
N GLY A 762 5.75 -14.93 -56.28
CA GLY A 762 5.52 -15.62 -57.54
C GLY A 762 6.57 -15.25 -58.60
N SER A 763 6.31 -15.68 -59.83
CA SER A 763 7.19 -15.55 -61.00
C SER A 763 7.67 -14.12 -61.26
N SER A 764 6.83 -13.10 -61.00
CA SER A 764 7.21 -11.70 -61.22
C SER A 764 8.40 -11.24 -60.37
N TRP A 765 8.73 -11.96 -59.30
CA TRP A 765 9.86 -11.65 -58.43
C TRP A 765 11.18 -12.29 -58.85
N TYR A 766 11.16 -13.55 -59.31
CA TYR A 766 12.36 -14.37 -59.54
C TYR A 766 12.65 -14.69 -61.00
N ASP A 767 11.69 -14.48 -61.92
CA ASP A 767 11.94 -14.65 -63.34
C ASP A 767 13.00 -13.66 -63.84
N ASN A 768 13.65 -14.03 -64.93
CA ASN A 768 14.69 -13.20 -65.52
C ASN A 768 14.10 -11.85 -65.98
N PRO A 769 14.84 -10.74 -65.82
CA PRO A 769 14.38 -9.48 -66.38
C PRO A 769 14.36 -9.51 -67.92
N PRO A 770 13.50 -8.73 -68.58
CA PRO A 770 12.61 -7.72 -67.98
C PRO A 770 11.26 -8.25 -67.51
N SER A 771 10.94 -9.54 -67.70
CA SER A 771 9.65 -10.10 -67.27
C SER A 771 9.54 -10.26 -65.75
N GLY A 772 10.66 -10.49 -65.05
CA GLY A 772 10.73 -10.48 -63.59
C GLY A 772 11.55 -9.33 -63.00
N TYR A 773 11.42 -9.15 -61.68
CA TYR A 773 12.03 -8.10 -60.87
C TYR A 773 13.37 -8.53 -60.23
N SER A 774 14.03 -9.56 -60.75
CA SER A 774 15.19 -10.23 -60.17
C SER A 774 16.55 -9.50 -60.38
N TYR A 775 16.54 -8.19 -60.64
CA TYR A 775 17.75 -7.37 -60.84
C TYR A 775 18.67 -7.36 -59.60
N TYR A 776 19.99 -7.26 -59.82
CA TYR A 776 21.00 -7.30 -58.76
C TYR A 776 21.36 -5.94 -58.17
N ASN A 777 21.15 -4.86 -58.92
CA ASN A 777 21.68 -3.54 -58.61
C ASN A 777 20.62 -2.55 -58.11
N LEU A 778 19.41 -3.00 -57.73
CA LEU A 778 18.29 -2.12 -57.39
C LEU A 778 18.62 -1.14 -56.25
N TRP A 779 19.35 -1.56 -55.22
CA TRP A 779 19.78 -0.70 -54.11
C TRP A 779 21.28 -0.35 -54.13
N SER A 780 22.07 -1.01 -54.96
CA SER A 780 23.50 -0.74 -55.13
C SER A 780 23.88 -0.71 -56.60
N MET A 781 24.14 0.49 -57.16
CA MET A 781 24.25 0.72 -58.60
C MET A 781 25.29 -0.18 -59.29
N GLU A 782 26.46 -0.31 -58.68
CA GLU A 782 27.60 -1.02 -59.27
C GLU A 782 27.64 -2.53 -58.91
N ASN A 783 26.59 -3.04 -58.25
CA ASN A 783 26.54 -4.45 -57.88
C ASN A 783 26.21 -5.34 -59.09
N THR A 784 27.07 -6.32 -59.36
CA THR A 784 26.88 -7.30 -60.44
C THR A 784 26.84 -8.75 -59.96
N ILE A 785 26.91 -8.96 -58.64
CA ILE A 785 27.03 -10.29 -58.03
C ILE A 785 25.92 -10.54 -57.02
N THR A 786 25.83 -11.79 -56.56
CA THR A 786 24.94 -12.22 -55.49
C THR A 786 25.75 -12.72 -54.29
N GLY A 787 25.10 -12.88 -53.14
CA GLY A 787 25.68 -13.47 -51.94
C GLY A 787 26.31 -12.47 -50.98
N PHE A 788 26.92 -13.01 -49.92
CA PHE A 788 27.45 -12.24 -48.79
C PHE A 788 28.83 -11.67 -49.08
N ASN A 789 28.99 -10.35 -48.99
CA ASN A 789 30.23 -9.64 -49.26
C ASN A 789 30.24 -8.24 -48.61
N ASP A 790 31.42 -7.62 -48.63
CA ASP A 790 31.68 -6.26 -48.13
C ASP A 790 31.89 -5.25 -49.27
N ASN A 791 31.45 -5.55 -50.50
CA ASN A 791 31.62 -4.66 -51.63
C ASN A 791 30.93 -3.31 -51.36
N ALA A 792 31.51 -2.25 -51.91
CA ALA A 792 30.99 -0.90 -51.74
C ALA A 792 29.54 -0.80 -52.25
N VAL A 793 28.64 -0.35 -51.37
CA VAL A 793 27.26 -0.03 -51.75
C VAL A 793 27.21 1.38 -52.32
N VAL A 794 26.71 1.50 -53.55
CA VAL A 794 26.49 2.78 -54.24
C VAL A 794 24.99 3.08 -54.31
N LYS A 795 24.53 4.03 -53.50
CA LYS A 795 23.11 4.37 -53.32
C LYS A 795 22.42 4.74 -54.64
N THR A 796 21.36 4.01 -54.98
CA THR A 796 20.54 4.25 -56.17
C THR A 796 19.35 5.17 -55.90
N ILE A 797 18.57 5.47 -56.95
CA ILE A 797 17.27 6.13 -56.80
C ILE A 797 16.17 5.24 -56.19
N TYR A 798 16.38 3.92 -56.03
CA TYR A 798 15.42 3.03 -55.35
C TYR A 798 15.84 2.65 -53.93
N ASP A 799 17.02 3.08 -53.47
CA ASP A 799 17.45 2.91 -52.08
C ASP A 799 16.50 3.70 -51.14
N PRO A 800 15.92 3.05 -50.11
CA PRO A 800 14.93 3.69 -49.24
C PRO A 800 15.57 4.64 -48.20
N SER A 801 16.88 4.63 -48.03
CA SER A 801 17.52 5.34 -46.91
C SER A 801 17.45 6.87 -47.08
N PRO A 802 17.54 7.65 -45.99
CA PRO A 802 17.67 9.10 -46.05
C PRO A 802 18.96 9.57 -46.74
N ALA A 803 19.05 10.88 -47.02
CA ALA A 803 20.24 11.48 -47.61
C ALA A 803 21.45 11.34 -46.67
N GLY A 804 22.62 10.97 -47.22
CA GLY A 804 23.83 10.69 -46.43
C GLY A 804 23.91 9.27 -45.87
N PHE A 805 22.90 8.44 -46.16
CA PHE A 805 22.82 7.05 -45.72
C PHE A 805 22.48 6.12 -46.89
N LYS A 806 22.85 4.86 -46.78
CA LYS A 806 22.61 3.82 -47.77
C LYS A 806 22.25 2.48 -47.12
N MET A 807 21.74 1.56 -47.93
CA MET A 807 21.56 0.17 -47.51
C MET A 807 22.90 -0.45 -47.05
N PRO A 808 22.90 -1.28 -45.99
CA PRO A 808 24.10 -1.98 -45.53
C PRO A 808 24.56 -3.03 -46.55
N ALA A 809 25.88 -3.29 -46.62
CA ALA A 809 26.43 -4.42 -47.37
C ALA A 809 25.98 -5.76 -46.73
N SER A 810 25.99 -6.85 -47.48
CA SER A 810 25.44 -8.13 -47.01
C SER A 810 26.23 -8.79 -45.88
N ASN A 811 27.48 -8.39 -45.64
CA ASN A 811 28.26 -8.77 -44.46
C ASN A 811 28.17 -7.79 -43.28
N ALA A 812 27.39 -6.71 -43.37
CA ALA A 812 27.41 -5.67 -42.33
C ALA A 812 26.99 -6.15 -40.94
N PHE A 813 26.19 -7.21 -40.88
CA PHE A 813 25.65 -7.75 -39.64
C PHE A 813 26.48 -8.89 -39.04
N THR A 814 27.54 -9.37 -39.71
CA THR A 814 28.31 -10.54 -39.22
C THR A 814 28.95 -10.32 -37.85
N GLY A 815 29.18 -9.07 -37.44
CA GLY A 815 29.64 -8.73 -36.09
C GLY A 815 28.62 -8.96 -34.97
N PHE A 816 27.37 -9.28 -35.29
CA PHE A 816 26.30 -9.52 -34.30
C PHE A 816 26.40 -10.91 -33.65
N THR A 817 27.22 -11.79 -34.21
CA THR A 817 27.67 -13.02 -33.56
C THR A 817 29.20 -13.03 -33.47
N THR A 818 29.72 -13.67 -32.44
CA THR A 818 31.18 -13.83 -32.26
C THR A 818 31.80 -14.69 -33.38
N THR A 819 31.01 -15.57 -33.99
CA THR A 819 31.43 -16.51 -35.04
C THR A 819 31.25 -15.97 -36.45
N GLY A 820 30.60 -14.82 -36.63
CA GLY A 820 30.24 -14.30 -37.96
C GLY A 820 29.07 -15.02 -38.65
N ASN A 821 28.58 -16.12 -38.06
CA ASN A 821 27.63 -17.04 -38.66
C ASN A 821 26.34 -17.13 -37.83
N TYR A 822 25.35 -17.90 -38.32
CA TYR A 822 24.16 -18.24 -37.55
C TYR A 822 24.54 -18.90 -36.22
N SER A 823 23.89 -18.49 -35.15
CA SER A 823 24.01 -19.12 -33.84
C SER A 823 22.66 -19.18 -33.13
N SER A 824 22.48 -20.26 -32.36
CA SER A 824 21.43 -20.42 -31.35
C SER A 824 22.02 -20.56 -29.94
N THR A 825 23.33 -20.29 -29.78
CA THR A 825 24.05 -20.34 -28.51
C THR A 825 24.12 -18.93 -27.91
N PRO A 826 23.46 -18.63 -26.78
CA PRO A 826 23.38 -17.27 -26.26
C PRO A 826 24.74 -16.59 -25.99
N SER A 827 25.77 -17.35 -25.60
CA SER A 827 27.12 -16.81 -25.38
C SER A 827 27.84 -16.37 -26.65
N GLU A 828 27.36 -16.80 -27.83
CA GLU A 828 27.92 -16.41 -29.12
C GLU A 828 27.23 -15.15 -29.68
N PHE A 829 26.13 -14.70 -29.08
CA PHE A 829 25.46 -13.46 -29.48
C PHE A 829 26.28 -12.27 -28.98
N ASN A 830 26.63 -11.35 -29.87
CA ASN A 830 27.41 -10.18 -29.51
C ASN A 830 26.49 -9.06 -28.96
N ILE A 831 25.88 -9.31 -27.81
CA ILE A 831 24.81 -8.48 -27.21
C ILE A 831 25.18 -7.91 -25.84
N SER A 832 24.40 -6.93 -25.39
CA SER A 832 24.46 -6.34 -24.04
C SER A 832 23.07 -6.22 -23.44
N GLY A 833 22.87 -6.73 -22.22
CA GLY A 833 21.57 -6.74 -21.55
C GLY A 833 20.61 -7.82 -22.08
N ASP A 834 19.40 -7.83 -21.51
CA ASP A 834 18.36 -8.81 -21.83
C ASP A 834 17.57 -8.44 -23.09
N TRP A 835 16.78 -9.39 -23.59
CA TRP A 835 15.85 -9.17 -24.70
C TRP A 835 14.76 -8.15 -24.30
N ASP A 836 14.68 -7.05 -25.02
CA ASP A 836 13.67 -5.99 -24.82
C ASP A 836 12.93 -5.74 -26.13
N ASN A 837 12.17 -6.75 -26.59
CA ASN A 837 11.53 -6.77 -27.92
C ASN A 837 12.53 -6.54 -29.06
N GLY A 838 13.75 -7.02 -28.88
CA GLY A 838 14.89 -6.75 -29.75
C GLY A 838 16.21 -6.96 -29.01
N TRP A 839 17.32 -6.78 -29.71
CA TRP A 839 18.67 -6.89 -29.16
C TRP A 839 19.42 -5.56 -29.17
N ASN A 840 20.18 -5.30 -28.11
CA ASN A 840 21.26 -4.33 -28.13
C ASN A 840 22.56 -5.04 -28.53
N PHE A 841 22.92 -4.98 -29.82
CA PHE A 841 24.17 -5.54 -30.31
C PHE A 841 25.34 -4.62 -29.94
N LYS A 842 26.49 -5.21 -29.61
CA LYS A 842 27.70 -4.46 -29.25
C LYS A 842 28.31 -3.81 -30.49
N GLY A 843 28.61 -2.51 -30.37
CA GLY A 843 29.43 -1.77 -31.32
C GLY A 843 30.89 -1.71 -30.86
N THR A 844 31.62 -0.69 -31.30
CA THR A 844 32.99 -0.45 -30.84
C THR A 844 33.04 0.19 -29.44
N GLY A 845 33.98 -0.25 -28.61
CA GLY A 845 34.12 0.22 -27.22
C GLY A 845 32.96 -0.25 -26.34
N THR A 846 32.30 0.69 -25.66
CA THR A 846 31.15 0.43 -24.77
C THR A 846 29.79 0.75 -25.42
N HIS A 847 29.77 1.17 -26.69
CA HIS A 847 28.54 1.55 -27.39
C HIS A 847 27.75 0.31 -27.85
N THR A 848 26.43 0.44 -27.91
CA THR A 848 25.53 -0.59 -28.42
C THR A 848 24.56 -0.01 -29.43
N VAL A 849 24.09 -0.85 -30.35
CA VAL A 849 23.05 -0.51 -31.33
C VAL A 849 21.81 -1.35 -31.09
N TYR A 850 20.67 -0.70 -30.87
CA TYR A 850 19.40 -1.38 -30.63
C TYR A 850 18.73 -1.75 -31.95
N PHE A 851 18.49 -3.05 -32.16
CA PHE A 851 17.74 -3.59 -33.29
C PHE A 851 16.39 -4.14 -32.80
N PRO A 852 15.27 -3.45 -33.08
CA PRO A 852 13.96 -3.92 -32.69
C PRO A 852 13.53 -5.16 -33.48
N ALA A 853 12.84 -6.08 -32.80
CA ALA A 853 12.16 -7.22 -33.40
C ALA A 853 10.83 -6.77 -34.02
N SER A 854 10.89 -6.00 -35.11
CA SER A 854 9.71 -5.37 -35.74
C SER A 854 8.83 -6.34 -36.56
N GLY A 855 9.13 -7.63 -36.57
CA GLY A 855 8.41 -8.62 -37.36
C GLY A 855 8.69 -8.49 -38.86
N TYR A 856 7.73 -8.94 -39.67
CA TYR A 856 7.79 -8.87 -41.13
C TYR A 856 6.38 -8.86 -41.74
N ARG A 857 6.28 -8.51 -43.01
CA ARG A 857 5.10 -8.82 -43.84
C ARG A 857 5.36 -10.05 -44.68
N ASP A 858 4.45 -11.01 -44.55
CA ASP A 858 4.53 -12.33 -45.16
C ASP A 858 4.49 -12.27 -46.69
N SER A 859 5.32 -13.09 -47.35
CA SER A 859 5.47 -13.10 -48.80
C SER A 859 4.22 -13.54 -49.54
N ASP A 860 3.39 -14.42 -48.97
CA ASP A 860 2.28 -15.04 -49.69
C ASP A 860 0.98 -14.26 -49.54
N VAL A 861 0.79 -13.60 -48.40
CA VAL A 861 -0.47 -12.92 -48.06
C VAL A 861 -0.31 -11.49 -47.56
N GLY A 862 0.91 -11.00 -47.39
CA GLY A 862 1.24 -9.63 -46.94
C GLY A 862 0.81 -9.29 -45.51
N SER A 863 0.37 -10.29 -44.74
CA SER A 863 -0.01 -10.15 -43.34
C SER A 863 1.19 -9.79 -42.48
N LEU A 864 1.00 -8.90 -41.50
CA LEU A 864 2.02 -8.57 -40.52
C LEU A 864 2.12 -9.70 -39.48
N GLY A 865 3.32 -10.17 -39.21
CA GLY A 865 3.56 -11.27 -38.27
C GLY A 865 4.80 -11.06 -37.41
N SER A 866 4.87 -11.80 -36.29
CA SER A 866 6.07 -11.93 -35.46
C SER A 866 6.62 -10.64 -34.82
N VAL A 867 5.79 -9.60 -34.71
CA VAL A 867 6.14 -8.34 -34.02
C VAL A 867 6.49 -8.63 -32.56
N GLY A 868 7.63 -8.10 -32.09
CA GLY A 868 8.19 -8.34 -30.76
C GLY A 868 8.95 -9.66 -30.60
N SER A 869 8.88 -10.57 -31.59
CA SER A 869 9.46 -11.91 -31.51
C SER A 869 10.63 -12.12 -32.47
N TYR A 870 10.52 -11.61 -33.70
CA TYR A 870 11.56 -11.73 -34.72
C TYR A 870 11.92 -10.37 -35.33
N GLY A 871 13.19 -10.18 -35.66
CA GLY A 871 13.68 -9.03 -36.42
C GLY A 871 14.31 -9.47 -37.73
N PHE A 872 13.86 -8.88 -38.83
CA PHE A 872 14.40 -9.11 -40.16
C PHE A 872 14.82 -7.79 -40.82
N TYR A 873 16.03 -7.75 -41.36
CA TYR A 873 16.63 -6.52 -41.89
C TYR A 873 17.31 -6.76 -43.23
N TRP A 874 16.88 -6.05 -44.26
CA TRP A 874 17.47 -6.17 -45.59
C TRP A 874 18.90 -5.64 -45.66
N SER A 875 19.70 -6.26 -46.53
CA SER A 875 20.97 -5.74 -47.05
C SER A 875 20.81 -5.31 -48.52
N ALA A 876 21.81 -4.61 -49.05
CA ALA A 876 21.75 -3.97 -50.37
C ALA A 876 21.75 -4.94 -51.57
N VAL A 877 22.25 -6.16 -51.40
CA VAL A 877 22.50 -7.12 -52.49
C VAL A 877 21.67 -8.39 -52.33
N PRO A 878 21.34 -9.07 -53.44
CA PRO A 878 20.56 -10.30 -53.37
C PRO A 878 21.41 -11.53 -53.03
N GLY A 879 20.76 -12.54 -52.45
CA GLY A 879 21.35 -13.87 -52.27
C GLY A 879 21.36 -14.67 -53.58
N ASN A 880 20.28 -14.55 -54.36
CA ASN A 880 20.14 -15.06 -55.72
C ASN A 880 18.94 -14.37 -56.44
N SER A 881 18.42 -14.95 -57.52
CA SER A 881 17.29 -14.37 -58.27
C SER A 881 15.99 -14.28 -57.45
N GLY A 882 15.72 -15.21 -56.54
CA GLY A 882 14.50 -15.23 -55.71
C GLY A 882 14.66 -14.63 -54.32
N TYR A 883 15.89 -14.57 -53.79
CA TYR A 883 16.14 -14.17 -52.41
C TYR A 883 17.00 -12.91 -52.27
N GLY A 884 16.67 -12.07 -51.30
CA GLY A 884 17.49 -10.96 -50.81
C GLY A 884 18.36 -11.37 -49.62
N CYS A 885 19.57 -10.81 -49.48
CA CYS A 885 20.36 -11.01 -48.26
C CYS A 885 19.77 -10.21 -47.10
N ASN A 886 19.67 -10.82 -45.92
CA ASN A 886 19.13 -10.16 -44.74
C ASN A 886 19.80 -10.62 -43.43
N LEU A 887 19.64 -9.84 -42.37
CA LEU A 887 19.78 -10.30 -40.99
C LEU A 887 18.43 -10.87 -40.52
N GLY A 888 18.47 -11.97 -39.78
CA GLY A 888 17.32 -12.52 -39.05
C GLY A 888 17.71 -12.81 -37.59
N PHE A 889 16.87 -12.47 -36.62
CA PHE A 889 17.11 -12.82 -35.22
C PHE A 889 15.82 -12.97 -34.41
N SER A 890 15.94 -13.63 -33.27
CA SER A 890 14.94 -13.74 -32.21
C SER A 890 15.63 -13.72 -30.85
N GLN A 891 14.87 -13.90 -29.76
CA GLN A 891 15.43 -14.11 -28.43
C GLN A 891 16.38 -15.33 -28.37
N TRP A 892 16.20 -16.31 -29.27
CA TRP A 892 16.90 -17.60 -29.19
C TRP A 892 17.91 -17.84 -30.30
N SER A 893 18.02 -16.94 -31.27
CA SER A 893 18.94 -17.11 -32.40
C SER A 893 19.30 -15.79 -33.07
N VAL A 894 20.50 -15.74 -33.66
CA VAL A 894 20.97 -14.62 -34.49
C VAL A 894 21.60 -15.19 -35.75
N GLY A 895 21.05 -14.84 -36.90
CA GLY A 895 21.50 -15.21 -38.24
C GLY A 895 21.92 -13.97 -39.03
N PRO A 896 23.19 -13.57 -38.98
CA PRO A 896 23.66 -12.36 -39.65
C PRO A 896 23.74 -12.46 -41.18
N GLN A 897 23.70 -13.68 -41.73
CA GLN A 897 23.77 -14.00 -43.16
C GLN A 897 22.57 -14.85 -43.58
N GLY A 898 21.37 -14.26 -43.52
CA GLY A 898 20.12 -14.87 -43.95
C GLY A 898 19.80 -14.60 -45.43
N ASN A 899 18.86 -15.38 -45.96
CA ASN A 899 18.22 -15.16 -47.24
C ASN A 899 16.70 -15.17 -47.05
N GLY A 900 16.01 -14.13 -47.48
CA GLY A 900 14.55 -14.02 -47.41
C GLY A 900 13.96 -13.76 -48.79
N ASP A 901 12.73 -14.20 -49.02
CA ASP A 901 12.05 -13.99 -50.31
C ASP A 901 11.99 -12.49 -50.62
N ARG A 902 12.29 -12.12 -51.86
CA ARG A 902 12.29 -10.70 -52.27
C ARG A 902 10.94 -10.01 -52.03
N SER A 903 9.85 -10.78 -52.05
CA SER A 903 8.50 -10.31 -51.78
C SER A 903 8.20 -10.07 -50.30
N CYS A 904 9.02 -10.56 -49.35
CA CYS A 904 8.83 -10.27 -47.93
C CYS A 904 9.00 -8.77 -47.63
N GLY A 905 8.23 -8.25 -46.67
CA GLY A 905 8.44 -6.91 -46.13
C GLY A 905 9.33 -6.97 -44.88
N PHE A 906 10.59 -6.55 -44.99
CA PHE A 906 11.53 -6.47 -43.85
C PHE A 906 11.95 -5.04 -43.54
N SER A 907 12.47 -4.82 -42.34
CA SER A 907 12.98 -3.53 -41.91
C SER A 907 14.29 -3.16 -42.63
N VAL A 908 14.65 -1.89 -42.56
CA VAL A 908 15.91 -1.38 -43.08
C VAL A 908 16.64 -0.64 -41.96
N ARG A 909 17.92 -0.97 -41.76
CA ARG A 909 18.81 -0.22 -40.86
C ARG A 909 19.92 0.45 -41.68
N PRO A 910 19.76 1.73 -42.05
CA PRO A 910 20.76 2.41 -42.87
C PRO A 910 22.12 2.53 -42.21
N VAL A 911 23.16 2.61 -43.05
CA VAL A 911 24.53 2.95 -42.66
C VAL A 911 24.96 4.23 -43.36
N SER A 912 25.90 4.99 -42.80
CA SER A 912 26.42 6.20 -43.45
C SER A 912 27.02 5.89 -44.82
N GLU A 913 26.87 6.81 -45.78
CA GLU A 913 27.43 6.70 -47.15
C GLU A 913 28.95 6.65 -47.22
#